data_AF-A0A848WD12-F1
#
_entry.id   AF-A0A848WD12-F1
#
_cell.length_a   1.000
_cell.length_b   1.000
_cell.length_c   1.000
_cell.angle_alpha   90.00
_cell.angle_beta   90.00
_cell.angle_gamma   90.00
#
_symmetry.space_group_name_H-M   'P 1'
#
loop_
_entity.id
_entity.type
_entity.pdbx_description
1 polymer ?
#
loop_
_entity_poly.entity_id
_entity_poly.type
_entity_poly.pdbx_seq_one_letter_code
_entity_poly.pdbx_strand_id
1 'polypeptide(L)'
;MDYPLLFYGAAAALFAYSCLSMAARAYQFVAFPRTFGRTTNISLRNLVELSDEKSAELPSFKIVVPAYQESLVIEATLRRLAALNYPRSHLEIYVVTYEDEPKSAGTATTSDIVRQVASQLNTETGRRFIKSLHVPLGFEGYFPGRLDADHRHIGKARGLNFALRAIHEENERDERAYFIAAMRAAGYLARVDSAIEALITNMSDPGAFDATTRRYFDPKSDEYVGPATLSSQLYRVRDLEQKAAQQGTDIAQSAQILRDYVQGEAARFFLQAPREDAPTAEWRIIPKREFLHRIMGEVEAESTTVLAERYSARNLELAQDRPTLFSSLQGVEDGEALYQCTRQLNSRWLAIYDADTDAPPDLCRHLAARILTDPSAMGFQGPVAAVGNFAEVHPLCRPASLWMAFCHATSYPRLLSKPSWAHPLAGTNLCFRLDGFERNGQVVRTPPYDEIQRRFILSFDPEQLTEDLEAGIRMFSDCHVNADWHPYLEIEQAPPTPRALIAQWTRWTQGTLQTLGYVLRSRLPRTQKAKLALLPFEVMASGVGPVITISLWAVILLGELTTHPQLLPLTLLLTFANLFYVLPFLVAYNRFRPLTLRANAVETLRAQAPLVLNELSNRAKDRPISAQEHELVRMIAERLAHGLKKGGFLSRYLSSRCIEDDDRRPAIAGEVAARLANLEECTPAALRRGELVALATAFQNSVAETPQARTPGTCQASLLADRLATLDLALAHGAGEGAQRRRERVSLCLWALPFLLFQLIPYYKGLVRWIVGSRQRHWEKTPRTHKGATWL
;
A
#
# COMPACT_ATOMS: atom_id res chain seq x y z
N MET A 1 -34.34 36.77 -33.30
CA MET A 1 -33.18 36.51 -32.42
C MET A 1 -32.55 35.21 -32.86
N ASP A 2 -31.31 35.27 -33.35
CA ASP A 2 -30.53 34.16 -33.91
C ASP A 2 -30.00 33.22 -32.83
N TYR A 3 -30.91 32.58 -32.09
CA TYR A 3 -30.59 31.46 -31.19
C TYR A 3 -29.78 30.31 -31.85
N PRO A 4 -29.93 30.01 -33.16
CA PRO A 4 -29.15 28.97 -33.79
C PRO A 4 -27.64 29.29 -33.80
N LEU A 5 -27.25 30.53 -34.11
CA LEU A 5 -25.84 30.89 -34.28
C LEU A 5 -25.05 30.78 -32.97
N LEU A 6 -25.67 31.20 -31.86
CA LEU A 6 -25.10 31.15 -30.51
C LEU A 6 -24.99 29.70 -30.00
N PHE A 7 -26.01 28.89 -30.28
CA PHE A 7 -26.01 27.45 -29.98
C PHE A 7 -24.93 26.71 -30.79
N TYR A 8 -24.82 26.97 -32.10
CA TYR A 8 -23.80 26.37 -32.96
C TYR A 8 -22.38 26.83 -32.58
N GLY A 9 -22.20 28.10 -32.22
CA GLY A 9 -20.92 28.62 -31.73
C GLY A 9 -20.48 27.97 -30.41
N ALA A 10 -21.40 27.82 -29.45
CA ALA A 10 -21.13 27.15 -28.18
C ALA A 10 -20.82 25.66 -28.38
N ALA A 11 -21.57 24.97 -29.24
CA ALA A 11 -21.33 23.58 -29.60
C ALA A 11 -19.95 23.41 -30.27
N ALA A 12 -19.58 24.29 -31.22
CA ALA A 12 -18.28 24.27 -31.88
C ALA A 12 -17.11 24.52 -30.90
N ALA A 13 -17.28 25.44 -29.94
CA ALA A 13 -16.26 25.72 -28.92
C ALA A 13 -16.05 24.55 -27.94
N LEU A 14 -17.14 24.00 -27.38
CA LEU A 14 -17.10 22.81 -26.51
C LEU A 14 -16.47 21.61 -27.24
N PHE A 15 -16.74 21.51 -28.54
CA PHE A 15 -16.21 20.46 -29.38
C PHE A 15 -14.72 20.60 -29.69
N ALA A 16 -14.26 21.79 -30.11
CA ALA A 16 -12.83 22.06 -30.32
C ALA A 16 -12.03 21.80 -29.04
N TYR A 17 -12.57 22.22 -27.89
CA TYR A 17 -12.01 21.89 -26.58
C TYR A 17 -11.93 20.38 -26.33
N SER A 18 -12.97 19.62 -26.66
CA SER A 18 -13.00 18.16 -26.49
C SER A 18 -11.97 17.45 -27.38
N CYS A 19 -11.85 17.86 -28.65
CA CYS A 19 -10.87 17.31 -29.58
C CYS A 19 -9.43 17.61 -29.14
N LEU A 20 -9.12 18.86 -28.81
CA LEU A 20 -7.81 19.25 -28.31
C LEU A 20 -7.49 18.55 -27.00
N SER A 21 -8.46 18.40 -26.10
CA SER A 21 -8.30 17.66 -24.84
C SER A 21 -8.02 16.18 -25.06
N MET A 22 -8.72 15.53 -26.00
CA MET A 22 -8.52 14.12 -26.30
C MET A 22 -7.21 13.87 -27.05
N ALA A 23 -6.89 14.70 -28.04
CA ALA A 23 -5.61 14.67 -28.75
C ALA A 23 -4.45 14.92 -27.77
N ALA A 24 -4.58 15.89 -26.86
CA ALA A 24 -3.62 16.11 -25.79
C ALA A 24 -3.49 14.88 -24.89
N ARG A 25 -4.58 14.25 -24.46
CA ARG A 25 -4.56 13.03 -23.62
C ARG A 25 -3.94 11.83 -24.33
N ALA A 26 -4.28 11.60 -25.59
CA ALA A 26 -3.73 10.52 -26.40
C ALA A 26 -2.25 10.75 -26.70
N TYR A 27 -1.88 11.97 -27.13
CA TYR A 27 -0.49 12.39 -27.27
C TYR A 27 0.25 12.19 -25.96
N GLN A 28 -0.31 12.63 -24.84
CA GLN A 28 0.32 12.44 -23.55
C GLN A 28 0.47 10.97 -23.17
N PHE A 29 -0.50 10.09 -23.41
CA PHE A 29 -0.30 8.67 -23.10
C PHE A 29 0.82 8.05 -23.95
N VAL A 30 0.92 8.44 -25.23
CA VAL A 30 1.95 7.97 -26.15
C VAL A 30 3.32 8.61 -25.88
N ALA A 31 3.34 9.90 -25.52
CA ALA A 31 4.51 10.76 -25.35
C ALA A 31 5.00 10.86 -23.89
N PHE A 32 4.23 10.35 -22.92
CA PHE A 32 4.61 10.19 -21.53
C PHE A 32 5.03 8.75 -21.15
N PRO A 33 5.81 7.99 -21.96
CA PRO A 33 6.37 6.72 -21.54
C PRO A 33 7.66 6.91 -20.71
N ARG A 34 7.86 8.07 -20.06
CA ARG A 34 9.08 8.29 -19.25
C ARG A 34 9.02 7.57 -17.89
N THR A 35 7.84 7.26 -17.35
CA THR A 35 7.72 6.69 -15.99
C THR A 35 6.77 5.50 -15.87
N PHE A 36 5.71 5.41 -16.69
CA PHE A 36 4.67 4.39 -16.44
C PHE A 36 5.14 2.94 -16.73
N GLY A 37 5.29 2.15 -15.67
CA GLY A 37 5.77 0.76 -15.72
C GLY A 37 7.24 0.61 -16.13
N ARG A 38 7.99 1.71 -16.30
CA ARG A 38 9.45 1.70 -16.43
C ARG A 38 10.01 1.91 -15.02
N THR A 39 10.42 0.82 -14.40
CA THR A 39 10.95 0.84 -13.04
C THR A 39 12.46 1.07 -13.07
N THR A 40 12.98 1.74 -12.04
CA THR A 40 14.43 1.77 -11.81
C THR A 40 14.85 0.47 -11.14
N ASN A 41 15.85 -0.22 -11.69
CA ASN A 41 16.39 -1.41 -11.04
C ASN A 41 17.25 -0.98 -9.84
N ILE A 42 16.80 -1.30 -8.63
CA ILE A 42 17.56 -1.09 -7.39
C ILE A 42 17.78 -2.48 -6.79
N SER A 43 19.01 -2.98 -6.88
CA SER A 43 19.39 -4.25 -6.24
C SER A 43 19.42 -4.10 -4.72
N LEU A 44 19.27 -5.22 -4.00
CA LEU A 44 19.44 -5.24 -2.54
C LEU A 44 20.83 -4.74 -2.14
N ARG A 45 21.87 -5.17 -2.87
CA ARG A 45 23.24 -4.67 -2.70
C ARG A 45 23.34 -3.13 -2.73
N ASN A 46 22.82 -2.49 -3.78
CA ASN A 46 22.85 -1.02 -3.88
C ASN A 46 22.08 -0.35 -2.74
N LEU A 47 21.02 -1.00 -2.24
CA LEU A 47 20.20 -0.47 -1.17
C LEU A 47 20.92 -0.57 0.20
N VAL A 48 21.65 -1.66 0.43
CA VAL A 48 22.51 -1.82 1.62
C VAL A 48 23.65 -0.81 1.59
N GLU A 49 24.36 -0.68 0.45
CA GLU A 49 25.41 0.34 0.28
C GLU A 49 24.87 1.76 0.54
N LEU A 50 23.66 2.08 0.06
CA LEU A 50 23.00 3.36 0.33
C LEU A 50 22.59 3.53 1.80
N SER A 51 22.13 2.48 2.46
CA SER A 51 21.80 2.47 3.90
C SER A 51 23.03 2.81 4.73
N ASP A 52 24.18 2.21 4.40
CA ASP A 52 25.45 2.48 5.06
C ASP A 52 25.96 3.90 4.76
N GLU A 53 25.86 4.38 3.51
CA GLU A 53 26.21 5.76 3.13
C GLU A 53 25.40 6.80 3.92
N LYS A 54 24.13 6.50 4.21
CA LYS A 54 23.24 7.39 4.96
C LYS A 54 23.31 7.16 6.47
N SER A 55 24.13 6.23 6.95
CA SER A 55 24.19 5.80 8.36
C SER A 55 22.80 5.54 8.94
N ALA A 56 21.93 4.89 8.15
CA ALA A 56 20.52 4.71 8.47
C ALA A 56 20.08 3.28 8.16
N GLU A 57 19.20 2.72 8.97
CA GLU A 57 18.68 1.38 8.74
C GLU A 57 17.86 1.27 7.45
N LEU A 58 17.80 0.04 6.92
CA LEU A 58 16.86 -0.28 5.86
C LEU A 58 15.41 -0.04 6.36
N PRO A 59 14.59 0.72 5.62
CA PRO A 59 13.20 0.93 5.98
C PRO A 59 12.43 -0.40 6.05
N SER A 60 11.71 -0.63 7.14
CA SER A 60 10.77 -1.75 7.25
C SER A 60 9.37 -1.30 6.83
N PHE A 61 8.51 -2.20 6.35
CA PHE A 61 7.16 -1.88 5.89
C PHE A 61 6.11 -2.81 6.52
N LYS A 62 5.02 -2.20 6.99
CA LYS A 62 3.80 -2.92 7.35
C LYS A 62 2.84 -2.87 6.16
N ILE A 63 2.34 -4.01 5.71
CA ILE A 63 1.40 -4.13 4.60
C ILE A 63 0.04 -4.51 5.17
N VAL A 64 -1.01 -3.74 4.88
CA VAL A 64 -2.38 -4.03 5.31
C VAL A 64 -3.22 -4.45 4.11
N VAL A 65 -3.91 -5.58 4.26
CA VAL A 65 -4.82 -6.13 3.26
C VAL A 65 -6.21 -6.31 3.87
N PRO A 66 -7.17 -5.38 3.64
CA PRO A 66 -8.55 -5.59 4.05
C PRO A 66 -9.22 -6.66 3.18
N ALA A 67 -9.73 -7.71 3.84
CA ALA A 67 -10.21 -8.92 3.20
C ALA A 67 -11.56 -9.35 3.77
N TYR A 68 -12.65 -8.90 3.12
CA TYR A 68 -14.02 -9.30 3.44
C TYR A 68 -14.61 -10.09 2.28
N GLN A 69 -15.05 -11.33 2.50
CA GLN A 69 -15.58 -12.21 1.44
C GLN A 69 -14.61 -12.37 0.24
N GLU A 70 -13.30 -12.37 0.50
CA GLU A 70 -12.22 -12.47 -0.49
C GLU A 70 -11.65 -13.90 -0.62
N SER A 71 -12.42 -14.91 -0.21
CA SER A 71 -11.99 -16.32 -0.23
C SER A 71 -11.47 -16.82 -1.58
N LEU A 72 -11.96 -16.26 -2.69
CA LEU A 72 -11.56 -16.64 -4.06
C LEU A 72 -10.17 -16.13 -4.47
N VAL A 73 -9.62 -15.12 -3.79
CA VAL A 73 -8.42 -14.39 -4.24
C VAL A 73 -7.35 -14.25 -3.16
N ILE A 74 -7.73 -14.32 -1.88
CA ILE A 74 -6.87 -13.94 -0.77
C ILE A 74 -5.62 -14.83 -0.68
N GLU A 75 -5.74 -16.14 -0.91
CA GLU A 75 -4.57 -17.04 -0.87
C GLU A 75 -3.50 -16.62 -1.89
N ALA A 76 -3.89 -16.44 -3.15
CA ALA A 76 -2.97 -16.04 -4.21
C ALA A 76 -2.33 -14.68 -3.89
N THR A 77 -3.09 -13.75 -3.33
CA THR A 77 -2.60 -12.44 -2.90
C THR A 77 -1.56 -12.58 -1.78
N LEU A 78 -1.81 -13.39 -0.74
CA LEU A 78 -0.85 -13.60 0.34
C LEU A 78 0.44 -14.25 -0.13
N ARG A 79 0.36 -15.26 -1.00
CA ARG A 79 1.55 -15.91 -1.57
C ARG A 79 2.40 -14.92 -2.39
N ARG A 80 1.77 -14.01 -3.14
CA ARG A 80 2.48 -12.95 -3.89
C ARG A 80 3.11 -11.91 -2.98
N LEU A 81 2.39 -11.46 -1.94
CA LEU A 81 2.92 -10.51 -0.97
C LEU A 81 4.08 -11.12 -0.17
N ALA A 82 4.01 -12.41 0.15
CA ALA A 82 5.11 -13.17 0.77
C ALA A 82 6.33 -13.37 -0.15
N ALA A 83 6.14 -13.18 -1.46
CA ALA A 83 7.16 -13.27 -2.49
C ALA A 83 7.64 -11.90 -3.00
N LEU A 84 7.28 -10.81 -2.31
CA LEU A 84 7.84 -9.48 -2.60
C LEU A 84 9.36 -9.53 -2.50
N ASN A 85 10.03 -8.85 -3.41
CA ASN A 85 11.49 -8.87 -3.54
C ASN A 85 12.14 -7.94 -2.50
N TYR A 86 11.93 -8.23 -1.22
CA TYR A 86 12.43 -7.46 -0.08
C TYR A 86 12.65 -8.40 1.12
N PRO A 87 13.60 -8.10 2.03
CA PRO A 87 13.88 -8.97 3.17
C PRO A 87 12.63 -9.17 4.04
N ARG A 88 12.26 -10.42 4.34
CA ARG A 88 11.09 -10.72 5.17
C ARG A 88 11.24 -10.23 6.61
N SER A 89 12.47 -10.07 7.10
CA SER A 89 12.78 -9.42 8.38
C SER A 89 12.35 -7.94 8.43
N HIS A 90 12.12 -7.33 7.27
CA HIS A 90 11.71 -5.94 7.12
C HIS A 90 10.28 -5.78 6.58
N LEU A 91 9.49 -6.86 6.56
CA LEU A 91 8.11 -6.87 6.13
C LEU A 91 7.20 -7.45 7.20
N GLU A 92 6.03 -6.84 7.39
CA GLU A 92 4.94 -7.43 8.17
C GLU A 92 3.64 -7.30 7.38
N ILE A 93 2.92 -8.39 7.17
CA ILE A 93 1.68 -8.42 6.40
C ILE A 93 0.51 -8.64 7.37
N TYR A 94 -0.33 -7.64 7.53
CA TYR A 94 -1.55 -7.67 8.31
C TYR A 94 -2.76 -7.89 7.40
N VAL A 95 -3.41 -9.03 7.56
CA VAL A 95 -4.62 -9.36 6.80
C VAL A 95 -5.83 -9.12 7.68
N VAL A 96 -6.70 -8.22 7.27
CA VAL A 96 -7.83 -7.77 8.08
C VAL A 96 -9.10 -8.49 7.64
N THR A 97 -9.55 -9.42 8.47
CA THR A 97 -10.77 -10.21 8.30
C THR A 97 -11.85 -9.73 9.25
N TYR A 98 -13.11 -10.12 9.06
CA TYR A 98 -14.24 -9.54 9.77
C TYR A 98 -15.10 -10.61 10.42
N GLU A 99 -15.53 -10.35 11.65
CA GLU A 99 -16.43 -11.24 12.38
C GLU A 99 -17.82 -11.35 11.74
N ASP A 100 -18.28 -10.28 11.08
CA ASP A 100 -19.53 -10.24 10.32
C ASP A 100 -19.41 -10.74 8.87
N GLU A 101 -18.36 -11.50 8.53
CA GLU A 101 -18.29 -12.23 7.27
C GLU A 101 -19.32 -13.38 7.26
N PRO A 102 -20.24 -13.44 6.30
CA PRO A 102 -21.24 -14.50 6.25
C PRO A 102 -20.58 -15.85 5.92
N LYS A 103 -20.99 -16.89 6.65
CA LYS A 103 -20.52 -18.26 6.44
C LYS A 103 -21.44 -18.98 5.46
N SER A 104 -20.89 -19.44 4.33
CA SER A 104 -21.58 -20.31 3.39
C SER A 104 -21.29 -21.78 3.71
N ALA A 105 -22.33 -22.61 3.68
CA ALA A 105 -22.20 -24.03 4.00
C ALA A 105 -21.24 -24.74 3.04
N GLY A 106 -20.22 -25.42 3.57
CA GLY A 106 -19.26 -26.20 2.79
C GLY A 106 -18.11 -25.41 2.15
N THR A 107 -17.99 -24.10 2.38
CA THR A 107 -16.88 -23.28 1.86
C THR A 107 -16.11 -22.60 2.98
N ALA A 108 -14.77 -22.60 2.89
CA ALA A 108 -13.92 -21.87 3.83
C ALA A 108 -14.18 -20.35 3.73
N THR A 109 -14.26 -19.68 4.88
CA THR A 109 -14.35 -18.22 4.92
C THR A 109 -13.01 -17.58 4.54
N THR A 110 -13.01 -16.28 4.25
CA THR A 110 -11.75 -15.54 4.07
C THR A 110 -10.86 -15.69 5.29
N SER A 111 -11.42 -15.59 6.50
CA SER A 111 -10.67 -15.75 7.75
C SER A 111 -10.03 -17.14 7.90
N ASP A 112 -10.72 -18.21 7.51
CA ASP A 112 -10.19 -19.57 7.61
C ASP A 112 -9.00 -19.77 6.64
N ILE A 113 -9.14 -19.30 5.39
CA ILE A 113 -8.06 -19.36 4.39
C ILE A 113 -6.85 -18.54 4.85
N VAL A 114 -7.08 -17.33 5.37
CA VAL A 114 -6.00 -16.47 5.89
C VAL A 114 -5.25 -17.15 7.03
N ARG A 115 -5.97 -17.74 8.01
CA ARG A 115 -5.34 -18.46 9.13
C ARG A 115 -4.49 -19.64 8.64
N GLN A 116 -5.02 -20.44 7.71
CA GLN A 116 -4.31 -21.58 7.13
C GLN A 116 -3.05 -21.13 6.37
N VAL A 117 -3.19 -20.19 5.44
CA VAL A 117 -2.09 -19.73 4.57
C VAL A 117 -1.03 -18.98 5.38
N ALA A 118 -1.43 -18.14 6.34
CA ALA A 118 -0.48 -17.46 7.23
C ALA A 118 0.32 -18.45 8.09
N SER A 119 -0.33 -19.48 8.65
CA SER A 119 0.36 -20.53 9.41
C SER A 119 1.34 -21.30 8.54
N GLN A 120 0.93 -21.68 7.33
CA GLN A 120 1.78 -22.37 6.37
C GLN A 120 3.01 -21.53 6.03
N LEU A 121 2.82 -20.31 5.52
CA LEU A 121 3.91 -19.45 5.06
C LEU A 121 4.84 -19.04 6.20
N ASN A 122 4.33 -18.75 7.40
CA ASN A 122 5.17 -18.43 8.55
C ASN A 122 6.02 -19.62 9.01
N THR A 123 5.49 -20.84 8.88
CA THR A 123 6.24 -22.08 9.21
C THR A 123 7.29 -22.37 8.16
N GLU A 124 6.94 -22.28 6.87
CA GLU A 124 7.86 -22.48 5.74
C GLU A 124 9.05 -21.51 5.77
N THR A 125 8.83 -20.27 6.21
CA THR A 125 9.90 -19.26 6.30
C THR A 125 10.60 -19.21 7.66
N GLY A 126 10.10 -19.94 8.67
CA GLY A 126 10.60 -19.86 10.04
C GLY A 126 10.40 -18.49 10.71
N ARG A 127 9.58 -17.60 10.14
CA ARG A 127 9.37 -16.23 10.63
C ARG A 127 7.88 -15.88 10.67
N ARG A 128 7.43 -15.27 11.76
CA ARG A 128 6.04 -14.79 11.90
C ARG A 128 5.88 -13.39 11.33
N PHE A 129 5.78 -13.28 10.01
CA PHE A 129 5.63 -12.00 9.32
C PHE A 129 4.23 -11.77 8.74
N ILE A 130 3.40 -12.82 8.61
CA ILE A 130 1.99 -12.70 8.23
C ILE A 130 1.11 -12.82 9.48
N LYS A 131 0.30 -11.78 9.74
CA LYS A 131 -0.56 -11.63 10.91
C LYS A 131 -2.02 -11.50 10.46
N SER A 132 -2.90 -12.28 11.05
CA SER A 132 -4.34 -12.16 10.84
C SER A 132 -4.93 -11.24 11.90
N LEU A 133 -5.55 -10.14 11.49
CA LEU A 133 -6.38 -9.29 12.34
C LEU A 133 -7.84 -9.63 12.08
N HIS A 134 -8.62 -9.76 13.15
CA HIS A 134 -10.04 -10.08 13.06
C HIS A 134 -10.82 -8.93 13.69
N VAL A 135 -11.56 -8.18 12.87
CA VAL A 135 -12.29 -6.98 13.30
C VAL A 135 -13.51 -7.43 14.12
N PRO A 136 -13.59 -7.05 15.41
CA PRO A 136 -14.69 -7.48 16.27
C PRO A 136 -15.97 -6.73 15.93
N LEU A 137 -17.13 -7.38 16.12
CA LEU A 137 -18.45 -6.79 15.85
C LEU A 137 -18.65 -5.44 16.54
N GLY A 138 -18.18 -5.28 17.77
CA GLY A 138 -18.34 -4.05 18.56
C GLY A 138 -17.42 -2.89 18.16
N PHE A 139 -16.50 -3.08 17.20
CA PHE A 139 -15.65 -1.98 16.74
C PHE A 139 -16.44 -1.00 15.87
N GLU A 140 -16.58 0.23 16.35
CA GLU A 140 -17.44 1.25 15.74
C GLU A 140 -16.99 1.63 14.31
N GLY A 141 -15.68 1.64 14.06
CA GLY A 141 -15.10 1.87 12.75
C GLY A 141 -14.29 3.16 12.59
N TYR A 142 -14.26 4.06 13.57
CA TYR A 142 -13.35 5.21 13.60
C TYR A 142 -11.97 4.82 14.14
N PHE A 143 -10.94 5.60 13.84
CA PHE A 143 -9.62 5.48 14.49
C PHE A 143 -9.44 6.59 15.55
N PRO A 144 -9.05 6.27 16.80
CA PRO A 144 -8.74 4.93 17.32
C PRO A 144 -9.98 4.08 17.66
N GLY A 145 -11.15 4.70 17.76
CA GLY A 145 -12.46 4.06 17.88
C GLY A 145 -12.74 3.33 19.21
N ARG A 146 -14.02 3.04 19.46
CA ARG A 146 -14.50 2.17 20.56
C ARG A 146 -14.70 0.72 20.10
N LEU A 147 -14.55 -0.22 21.03
CA LEU A 147 -14.66 -1.68 20.78
C LEU A 147 -15.99 -2.28 21.27
N ASP A 148 -16.80 -1.50 21.98
CA ASP A 148 -18.04 -1.86 22.66
C ASP A 148 -19.22 -1.02 22.14
N ALA A 149 -19.20 -0.65 20.86
CA ALA A 149 -20.24 0.18 20.28
C ALA A 149 -21.46 -0.63 19.83
N ASP A 150 -22.64 -0.16 20.23
CA ASP A 150 -23.93 -0.72 19.78
C ASP A 150 -24.16 -0.54 18.28
N HIS A 151 -23.57 0.51 17.70
CA HIS A 151 -23.67 0.85 16.28
C HIS A 151 -22.29 0.75 15.64
N ARG A 152 -22.23 0.06 14.49
CA ARG A 152 -21.00 -0.12 13.71
C ARG A 152 -21.15 0.41 12.29
N HIS A 153 -20.07 1.00 11.79
CA HIS A 153 -19.94 1.27 10.37
C HIS A 153 -19.59 -0.02 9.61
N ILE A 154 -20.00 -0.12 8.35
CA ILE A 154 -19.69 -1.28 7.50
C ILE A 154 -18.85 -0.78 6.33
N GLY A 155 -17.71 -1.42 6.08
CA GLY A 155 -16.88 -1.14 4.91
C GLY A 155 -15.39 -1.31 5.17
N LYS A 156 -14.61 -1.03 4.12
CA LYS A 156 -13.15 -1.12 4.13
C LYS A 156 -12.52 -0.21 5.18
N ALA A 157 -12.99 1.03 5.30
CA ALA A 157 -12.52 2.01 6.29
C ALA A 157 -12.53 1.48 7.74
N ARG A 158 -13.58 0.72 8.14
CA ARG A 158 -13.64 0.09 9.48
C ARG A 158 -12.48 -0.89 9.69
N GLY A 159 -12.20 -1.74 8.71
CA GLY A 159 -11.08 -2.68 8.81
C GLY A 159 -9.72 -1.98 8.83
N LEU A 160 -9.55 -0.97 7.97
CA LEU A 160 -8.31 -0.18 7.93
C LEU A 160 -8.05 0.55 9.24
N ASN A 161 -9.06 1.19 9.83
CA ASN A 161 -8.92 1.86 11.12
C ASN A 161 -8.64 0.90 12.27
N PHE A 162 -9.23 -0.30 12.24
CA PHE A 162 -8.90 -1.35 13.22
C PHE A 162 -7.43 -1.78 13.09
N ALA A 163 -6.94 -1.94 11.86
CA ALA A 163 -5.53 -2.24 11.62
C ALA A 163 -4.60 -1.12 12.09
N LEU A 164 -4.93 0.14 11.81
CA LEU A 164 -4.18 1.29 12.33
C LEU A 164 -4.11 1.26 13.85
N ARG A 165 -5.25 1.03 14.53
CA ARG A 165 -5.28 0.87 16.00
C ARG A 165 -4.36 -0.25 16.46
N ALA A 166 -4.54 -1.46 15.92
CA ALA A 166 -3.77 -2.63 16.34
C ALA A 166 -2.26 -2.43 16.12
N ILE A 167 -1.86 -1.82 15.01
CA ILE A 167 -0.46 -1.51 14.70
C ILE A 167 0.12 -0.48 15.67
N HIS A 168 -0.63 0.57 16.02
CA HIS A 168 -0.19 1.54 17.02
C HIS A 168 -0.07 0.91 18.41
N GLU A 169 -1.02 0.05 18.82
CA GLU A 169 -0.95 -0.69 20.08
C GLU A 169 0.25 -1.64 20.12
N GLU A 170 0.52 -2.36 19.03
CA GLU A 170 1.65 -3.28 18.92
C GLU A 170 2.99 -2.54 18.97
N ASN A 171 3.14 -1.46 18.20
CA ASN A 171 4.35 -0.64 18.22
C ASN A 171 4.61 -0.08 19.61
N GLU A 172 3.58 0.43 20.30
CA GLU A 172 3.73 0.96 21.65
C GLU A 172 4.11 -0.13 22.65
N ARG A 173 3.47 -1.31 22.57
CA ARG A 173 3.78 -2.43 23.46
C ARG A 173 5.24 -2.86 23.35
N ASP A 174 5.73 -3.09 22.13
CA ASP A 174 7.11 -3.53 21.89
C ASP A 174 8.13 -2.48 22.33
N GLU A 175 7.91 -1.22 21.94
CA GLU A 175 8.83 -0.11 22.25
C GLU A 175 8.91 0.17 23.74
N ARG A 176 7.76 0.17 24.43
CA ARG A 176 7.69 0.39 25.87
C ARG A 176 8.30 -0.77 26.65
N ALA A 177 7.99 -2.01 26.26
CA ALA A 177 8.54 -3.19 26.92
C ALA A 177 10.07 -3.22 26.81
N TYR A 178 10.59 -2.94 25.61
CA TYR A 178 12.04 -2.82 25.39
C TYR A 178 12.64 -1.70 26.24
N PHE A 179 12.05 -0.50 26.22
CA PHE A 179 12.55 0.66 26.98
C PHE A 179 12.63 0.37 28.48
N ILE A 180 11.58 -0.17 29.09
CA ILE A 180 11.57 -0.50 30.53
C ILE A 180 12.64 -1.54 30.86
N ALA A 181 12.76 -2.59 30.04
CA ALA A 181 13.76 -3.63 30.26
C ALA A 181 15.20 -3.10 30.11
N ALA A 182 15.44 -2.24 29.12
CA ALA A 182 16.73 -1.62 28.89
C ALA A 182 17.11 -0.64 30.01
N MET A 183 16.18 0.22 30.45
CA MET A 183 16.38 1.13 31.60
C MET A 183 16.69 0.36 32.89
N ARG A 184 16.07 -0.82 33.07
CA ARG A 184 16.39 -1.70 34.20
C ARG A 184 17.78 -2.30 34.07
N ALA A 185 18.13 -2.85 32.90
CA ALA A 185 19.43 -3.49 32.66
C ALA A 185 20.59 -2.50 32.84
N ALA A 186 20.40 -1.24 32.45
CA ALA A 186 21.38 -0.16 32.62
C ALA A 186 21.38 0.47 34.03
N GLY A 187 20.49 0.05 34.93
CA GLY A 187 20.41 0.57 36.31
C GLY A 187 19.72 1.94 36.46
N TYR A 188 19.28 2.58 35.37
CA TYR A 188 18.58 3.88 35.43
C TYR A 188 17.27 3.81 36.20
N LEU A 189 16.52 2.71 36.06
CA LEU A 189 15.26 2.54 36.80
C LEU A 189 15.47 2.62 38.31
N ALA A 190 16.48 1.90 38.83
CA ALA A 190 16.82 1.88 40.25
C ALA A 190 17.39 3.23 40.73
N ARG A 191 18.11 3.95 39.85
CA ARG A 191 18.62 5.29 40.14
C ARG A 191 17.48 6.29 40.35
N VAL A 192 16.46 6.28 39.49
CA VAL A 192 15.26 7.13 39.65
C VAL A 192 14.54 6.80 40.94
N ASP A 193 14.31 5.51 41.23
CA ASP A 193 13.67 5.09 42.49
C ASP A 193 14.47 5.56 43.72
N SER A 194 15.79 5.40 43.71
CA SER A 194 16.67 5.82 44.80
C SER A 194 16.62 7.34 45.04
N ALA A 195 16.55 8.14 43.98
CA ALA A 195 16.41 9.59 44.10
C ALA A 195 15.05 10.00 44.66
N ILE A 196 13.98 9.30 44.29
CA ILE A 196 12.64 9.51 44.87
C ILE A 196 12.65 9.16 46.36
N GLU A 197 13.27 8.04 46.76
CA GLU A 197 13.40 7.68 48.18
C GLU A 197 14.24 8.69 48.99
N ALA A 198 15.31 9.23 48.38
CA ALA A 198 16.11 10.29 48.98
C ALA A 198 15.29 11.56 49.22
N LEU A 199 14.45 11.97 48.26
CA LEU A 199 13.52 13.08 48.44
C LEU A 199 12.50 12.83 49.55
N ILE A 200 11.93 11.62 49.61
CA ILE A 200 10.99 11.23 50.67
C ILE A 200 11.65 11.35 52.05
N THR A 201 12.87 10.84 52.18
CA THR A 201 13.64 10.84 53.43
C THR A 201 13.95 12.27 53.89
N ASN A 202 14.29 13.15 52.95
CA ASN A 202 14.70 14.53 53.25
C ASN A 202 13.52 15.51 53.34
N MET A 203 12.27 15.06 53.17
CA MET A 203 11.07 15.91 53.15
C MET A 203 10.87 16.75 54.42
N SER A 204 11.40 16.31 55.56
CA SER A 204 11.30 17.04 56.84
C SER A 204 12.39 18.11 57.04
N ASP A 205 13.42 18.14 56.20
CA ASP A 205 14.51 19.13 56.25
C ASP A 205 14.55 19.92 54.92
N PRO A 206 14.07 21.18 54.91
CA PRO A 206 14.05 22.02 53.72
C PRO A 206 15.40 22.13 52.99
N GLY A 207 16.52 22.22 53.72
CA GLY A 207 17.84 22.36 53.12
C GLY A 207 18.31 21.08 52.45
N ALA A 208 18.09 19.93 53.10
CA ALA A 208 18.41 18.62 52.52
C ALA A 208 17.50 18.28 51.34
N PHE A 209 16.22 18.64 51.41
CA PHE A 209 15.26 18.47 50.30
C PHE A 209 15.68 19.29 49.08
N ASP A 210 16.08 20.55 49.27
CA ASP A 210 16.50 21.42 48.17
C ASP A 210 17.79 20.92 47.50
N ALA A 211 18.79 20.55 48.31
CA ALA A 211 20.02 19.96 47.79
C ALA A 211 19.76 18.68 46.99
N THR A 212 18.87 17.81 47.48
CA THR A 212 18.51 16.54 46.82
C THR A 212 17.76 16.79 45.51
N THR A 213 16.81 17.73 45.51
CA THR A 213 16.02 18.10 44.33
C THR A 213 16.93 18.63 43.22
N ARG A 214 17.80 19.59 43.53
CA ARG A 214 18.75 20.14 42.54
C ARG A 214 19.72 19.09 42.03
N ARG A 215 20.22 18.21 42.92
CA ARG A 215 21.17 17.17 42.54
C ARG A 215 20.58 16.18 41.53
N TYR A 216 19.35 15.74 41.74
CA TYR A 216 18.80 14.62 40.97
C TYR A 216 17.75 15.01 39.92
N PHE A 217 17.02 16.10 40.10
CA PHE A 217 15.88 16.47 39.24
C PHE A 217 16.08 17.77 38.46
N ASP A 218 17.13 18.55 38.73
CA ASP A 218 17.52 19.67 37.87
C ASP A 218 18.27 19.13 36.64
N PRO A 219 17.79 19.33 35.40
CA PRO A 219 18.47 18.90 34.19
C PRO A 219 19.87 19.48 34.00
N LYS A 220 20.24 20.53 34.74
CA LYS A 220 21.58 21.13 34.73
C LYS A 220 22.60 20.41 35.61
N SER A 221 22.14 19.48 36.44
CA SER A 221 23.00 18.71 37.33
C SER A 221 23.68 17.55 36.58
N ASP A 222 24.97 17.34 36.83
CA ASP A 222 25.70 16.16 36.35
C ASP A 222 25.12 14.84 36.90
N GLU A 223 24.40 14.93 38.02
CA GLU A 223 23.75 13.79 38.67
C GLU A 223 22.26 13.66 38.35
N TYR A 224 21.76 14.42 37.37
CA TYR A 224 20.38 14.32 36.89
C TYR A 224 20.01 12.86 36.57
N VAL A 225 18.88 12.40 37.12
CA VAL A 225 18.50 10.98 37.05
C VAL A 225 17.94 10.57 35.69
N GLY A 226 17.67 11.53 34.81
CA GLY A 226 17.07 11.28 33.51
C GLY A 226 15.55 11.14 33.59
N PRO A 227 14.92 10.61 32.53
CA PRO A 227 13.47 10.54 32.44
C PRO A 227 12.85 9.48 33.35
N ALA A 228 11.57 9.69 33.68
CA ALA A 228 10.80 8.70 34.45
C ALA A 228 10.57 7.45 33.58
N THR A 229 10.78 6.27 34.15
CA THR A 229 10.62 5.00 33.42
C THR A 229 9.19 4.45 33.58
N LEU A 230 8.59 4.62 34.75
CA LEU A 230 7.29 4.07 35.12
C LEU A 230 6.31 5.16 35.53
N SER A 231 5.02 4.93 35.27
CA SER A 231 3.97 5.88 35.64
C SER A 231 3.94 6.09 37.16
N SER A 232 4.23 5.03 37.93
CA SER A 232 4.35 5.08 39.39
C SER A 232 5.43 6.05 39.87
N GLN A 233 6.59 6.11 39.20
CA GLN A 233 7.66 7.06 39.53
C GLN A 233 7.17 8.49 39.34
N LEU A 234 6.53 8.76 38.20
CA LEU A 234 5.98 10.06 37.87
C LEU A 234 4.92 10.52 38.89
N TYR A 235 3.99 9.63 39.29
CA TYR A 235 2.99 9.95 40.32
C TYR A 235 3.60 10.18 41.69
N ARG A 236 4.67 9.45 42.06
CA ARG A 236 5.38 9.67 43.33
C ARG A 236 6.07 11.02 43.35
N VAL A 237 6.77 11.41 42.28
CA VAL A 237 7.39 12.75 42.20
C VAL A 237 6.34 13.85 42.28
N ARG A 238 5.18 13.66 41.64
CA ARG A 238 4.06 14.60 41.74
C ARG A 238 3.54 14.75 43.17
N ASP A 239 3.38 13.65 43.92
CA ASP A 239 2.93 13.72 45.31
C ASP A 239 3.92 14.51 46.18
N LEU A 240 5.23 14.33 45.95
CA LEU A 240 6.28 15.10 46.63
C LEU A 240 6.23 16.58 46.25
N GLU A 241 6.03 16.89 44.97
CA GLU A 241 5.85 18.26 44.49
C GLU A 241 4.66 18.96 45.18
N GLN A 242 3.51 18.28 45.28
CA GLN A 242 2.32 18.84 45.93
C GLN A 242 2.52 19.07 47.42
N LYS A 243 3.19 18.14 48.10
CA LYS A 243 3.57 18.30 49.51
C LYS A 243 4.54 19.47 49.70
N ALA A 244 5.54 19.59 48.83
CA ALA A 244 6.51 20.66 48.89
C ALA A 244 5.86 22.04 48.69
N ALA A 245 4.93 22.15 47.72
CA ALA A 245 4.20 23.37 47.45
C ALA A 245 3.33 23.86 48.64
N GLN A 246 2.96 22.97 49.56
CA GLN A 246 2.16 23.30 50.74
C GLN A 246 2.99 23.81 51.94
N GLN A 247 4.32 23.61 51.95
CA GLN A 247 5.18 23.96 53.09
C GLN A 247 5.71 25.40 53.09
N GLY A 248 5.36 26.24 52.10
CA GLY A 248 5.70 27.67 52.08
C GLY A 248 6.97 28.02 51.26
N THR A 249 7.56 29.20 51.52
CA THR A 249 8.59 29.83 50.66
C THR A 249 9.94 29.12 50.65
N ASP A 250 10.27 28.34 51.69
CA ASP A 250 11.62 27.78 51.88
C ASP A 250 12.00 26.67 50.89
N ILE A 251 11.00 25.99 50.30
CA ILE A 251 11.20 24.95 49.28
C ILE A 251 10.45 25.21 47.98
N ALA A 252 10.02 26.46 47.75
CA ALA A 252 9.27 26.86 46.57
C ALA A 252 10.04 26.60 45.25
N GLN A 253 11.36 26.81 45.25
CA GLN A 253 12.19 26.54 44.08
C GLN A 253 12.29 25.04 43.77
N SER A 254 12.39 24.20 44.80
CA SER A 254 12.39 22.76 44.64
C SER A 254 11.05 22.23 44.16
N ALA A 255 9.93 22.74 44.69
CA ALA A 255 8.60 22.43 44.18
C ALA A 255 8.48 22.78 42.67
N GLN A 256 9.06 23.92 42.25
CA GLN A 256 9.06 24.29 40.83
C GLN A 256 9.92 23.34 39.97
N ILE A 257 11.12 22.94 40.42
CA ILE A 257 11.96 21.98 39.68
C ILE A 257 11.22 20.65 39.49
N LEU A 258 10.62 20.12 40.56
CA LEU A 258 9.86 18.87 40.49
C LEU A 258 8.63 19.02 39.59
N ARG A 259 7.97 20.18 39.62
CA ARG A 259 6.85 20.49 38.73
C ARG A 259 7.27 20.49 37.27
N ASP A 260 8.39 21.15 36.94
CA ASP A 260 8.92 21.22 35.58
C ASP A 260 9.28 19.81 35.07
N TYR A 261 9.94 19.01 35.92
CA TYR A 261 10.24 17.60 35.63
C TYR A 261 8.96 16.81 35.33
N VAL A 262 7.99 16.87 36.24
CA VAL A 262 6.72 16.15 36.13
C VAL A 262 5.94 16.58 34.88
N GLN A 263 5.90 17.88 34.58
CA GLN A 263 5.23 18.41 33.39
C GLN A 263 5.94 18.00 32.09
N GLY A 264 7.28 17.99 32.08
CA GLY A 264 8.09 17.54 30.94
C GLY A 264 7.90 16.06 30.63
N GLU A 265 7.71 15.24 31.66
CA GLU A 265 7.59 13.78 31.51
C GLU A 265 6.16 13.31 31.22
N ALA A 266 5.13 14.04 31.64
CA ALA A 266 3.72 13.62 31.56
C ALA A 266 3.29 13.13 30.17
N ALA A 267 3.76 13.78 29.10
CA ALA A 267 3.39 13.42 27.74
C ALA A 267 3.88 12.02 27.34
N ARG A 268 5.01 11.53 27.87
CA ARG A 268 5.55 10.18 27.62
C ARG A 268 4.65 9.07 28.18
N PHE A 269 3.75 9.44 29.09
CA PHE A 269 2.76 8.57 29.69
C PHE A 269 1.35 8.81 29.13
N PHE A 270 1.27 9.58 28.04
CA PHE A 270 0.03 10.03 27.42
C PHE A 270 -0.85 10.86 28.35
N LEU A 271 -0.26 11.61 29.27
CA LEU A 271 -0.96 12.42 30.25
C LEU A 271 -0.77 13.90 29.93
N GLN A 272 -1.83 14.68 30.09
CA GLN A 272 -1.83 16.12 30.02
C GLN A 272 -1.76 16.67 31.43
N ALA A 273 -0.71 17.42 31.71
CA ALA A 273 -0.55 18.10 32.99
C ALA A 273 -1.68 19.14 33.22
N PRO A 274 -2.06 19.40 34.48
CA PRO A 274 -3.04 20.43 34.82
C PRO A 274 -2.55 21.80 34.35
N ARG A 275 -3.50 22.70 34.08
CA ARG A 275 -3.15 24.08 33.77
C ARG A 275 -2.53 24.77 34.98
N GLU A 276 -1.65 25.74 34.74
CA GLU A 276 -0.95 26.49 35.79
C GLU A 276 -1.90 27.23 36.75
N ASP A 277 -3.09 27.63 36.27
CA ASP A 277 -4.15 28.28 37.06
C ASP A 277 -4.97 27.30 37.93
N ALA A 278 -4.81 26.00 37.71
CA ALA A 278 -5.47 24.94 38.48
C ALA A 278 -4.53 23.74 38.73
N PRO A 279 -3.41 23.94 39.44
CA PRO A 279 -2.34 22.94 39.57
C PRO A 279 -2.76 21.69 40.38
N THR A 280 -3.83 21.80 41.16
CA THR A 280 -4.41 20.70 41.95
C THR A 280 -5.37 19.82 41.14
N ALA A 281 -5.68 20.16 39.88
CA ALA A 281 -6.60 19.36 39.08
C ALA A 281 -6.03 17.98 38.72
N GLU A 282 -6.91 17.02 38.47
CA GLU A 282 -6.51 15.68 38.04
C GLU A 282 -5.87 15.70 36.64
N TRP A 283 -4.95 14.76 36.43
CA TRP A 283 -4.36 14.56 35.11
C TRP A 283 -5.37 13.92 34.20
N ARG A 284 -5.38 14.39 32.95
CA ARG A 284 -6.24 13.84 31.92
C ARG A 284 -5.39 13.10 30.92
N ILE A 285 -5.91 12.00 30.38
CA ILE A 285 -5.25 11.34 29.25
C ILE A 285 -5.32 12.28 28.05
N ILE A 286 -4.23 12.38 27.30
CA ILE A 286 -4.17 13.14 26.05
C ILE A 286 -5.28 12.60 25.14
N PRO A 287 -6.16 13.46 24.60
CA PRO A 287 -7.27 13.00 23.76
C PRO A 287 -6.81 12.11 22.60
N LYS A 288 -7.54 11.01 22.35
CA LYS A 288 -7.21 9.99 21.33
C LYS A 288 -5.96 9.16 21.65
N ARG A 289 -5.45 9.18 22.88
CA ARG A 289 -4.35 8.33 23.37
C ARG A 289 -4.79 7.35 24.45
N GLU A 290 -6.07 7.29 24.77
CA GLU A 290 -6.65 6.41 25.78
C GLU A 290 -6.31 4.94 25.52
N PHE A 291 -6.34 4.54 24.24
CA PHE A 291 -5.99 3.19 23.84
C PHE A 291 -4.50 2.87 24.04
N LEU A 292 -3.59 3.84 23.87
CA LEU A 292 -2.16 3.66 24.12
C LEU A 292 -1.80 3.76 25.60
N HIS A 293 -2.46 4.65 26.34
CA HIS A 293 -2.33 4.76 27.78
C HIS A 293 -2.68 3.44 28.49
N ARG A 294 -3.76 2.77 28.03
CA ARG A 294 -4.10 1.42 28.49
C ARG A 294 -2.98 0.41 28.21
N ILE A 295 -2.44 0.38 26.99
CA ILE A 295 -1.35 -0.54 26.61
C ILE A 295 -0.10 -0.30 27.47
N MET A 296 0.24 0.97 27.70
CA MET A 296 1.35 1.33 28.59
C MET A 296 1.15 0.75 30.00
N GLY A 297 -0.03 0.90 30.60
CA GLY A 297 -0.34 0.33 31.91
C GLY A 297 -0.26 -1.20 31.94
N GLU A 298 -0.71 -1.86 30.87
CA GLU A 298 -0.58 -3.33 30.73
C GLU A 298 0.89 -3.79 30.67
N VAL A 299 1.75 -3.05 29.96
CA VAL A 299 3.18 -3.36 29.87
C VAL A 299 3.90 -3.12 31.18
N GLU A 300 3.59 -2.02 31.88
CA GLU A 300 4.17 -1.73 33.20
C GLU A 300 3.78 -2.78 34.25
N ALA A 301 2.63 -3.44 34.09
CA ALA A 301 2.19 -4.54 34.96
C ALA A 301 2.81 -5.90 34.61
N GLU A 302 3.54 -6.04 33.48
CA GLU A 302 4.19 -7.30 33.11
C GLU A 302 5.32 -7.64 34.08
N SER A 303 5.52 -8.94 34.34
CA SER A 303 6.59 -9.41 35.22
C SER A 303 7.98 -9.05 34.69
N THR A 304 8.92 -8.86 35.62
CA THR A 304 10.30 -8.51 35.28
C THR A 304 11.00 -9.53 34.39
N THR A 305 10.72 -10.82 34.61
CA THR A 305 11.24 -11.93 33.81
C THR A 305 10.76 -11.87 32.36
N VAL A 306 9.45 -11.67 32.14
CA VAL A 306 8.87 -11.58 30.79
C VAL A 306 9.48 -10.42 30.00
N LEU A 307 9.65 -9.26 30.64
CA LEU A 307 10.28 -8.10 30.01
C LEU A 307 11.75 -8.37 29.65
N ALA A 308 12.51 -9.05 30.51
CA ALA A 308 13.91 -9.41 30.27
C ALA A 308 14.07 -10.43 29.14
N GLU A 309 13.19 -11.43 29.07
CA GLU A 309 13.15 -12.41 27.98
C GLU A 309 12.85 -11.74 26.63
N ARG A 310 11.82 -10.86 26.58
CA ARG A 310 11.50 -10.09 25.36
C ARG A 310 12.66 -9.20 24.93
N TYR A 311 13.28 -8.48 25.87
CA TYR A 311 14.45 -7.64 25.60
C TYR A 311 15.60 -8.44 24.99
N SER A 312 15.92 -9.60 25.58
CA SER A 312 16.98 -10.48 25.09
C SER A 312 16.69 -11.03 23.70
N ALA A 313 15.46 -11.51 23.45
CA ALA A 313 15.03 -11.99 22.14
C ALA A 313 15.06 -10.88 21.09
N ARG A 314 14.60 -9.67 21.44
CA ARG A 314 14.59 -8.52 20.55
C ARG A 314 16.01 -8.06 20.20
N ASN A 315 16.93 -8.06 21.16
CA ASN A 315 18.34 -7.77 20.90
C ASN A 315 18.98 -8.75 19.92
N LEU A 316 18.67 -10.05 20.05
CA LEU A 316 19.17 -11.06 19.12
C LEU A 316 18.67 -10.81 17.69
N GLU A 317 17.37 -10.50 17.55
CA GLU A 317 16.77 -10.14 16.26
C GLU A 317 17.40 -8.88 15.67
N LEU A 318 17.56 -7.82 16.46
CA LEU A 318 18.15 -6.55 16.02
C LEU A 318 19.61 -6.72 15.61
N ALA A 319 20.42 -7.46 16.36
CA ALA A 319 21.82 -7.70 16.02
C ALA A 319 21.98 -8.40 14.66
N GLN A 320 21.03 -9.27 14.31
CA GLN A 320 21.03 -9.98 13.03
C GLN A 320 20.48 -9.12 11.88
N ASP A 321 19.29 -8.56 12.07
CA ASP A 321 18.52 -7.97 10.98
C ASP A 321 18.72 -6.44 10.86
N ARG A 322 19.04 -5.75 11.96
CA ARG A 322 19.12 -4.28 12.06
C ARG A 322 20.35 -3.82 12.89
N PRO A 323 21.57 -4.14 12.42
CA PRO A 323 22.81 -3.97 13.20
C PRO A 323 23.18 -2.51 13.50
N THR A 324 22.80 -1.55 12.65
CA THR A 324 23.03 -0.12 12.90
C THR A 324 22.17 0.36 14.06
N LEU A 325 20.88 0.00 14.09
CA LEU A 325 19.99 0.33 15.19
C LEU A 325 20.40 -0.39 16.48
N PHE A 326 20.78 -1.67 16.38
CA PHE A 326 21.31 -2.42 17.51
C PHE A 326 22.52 -1.72 18.13
N SER A 327 23.51 -1.35 17.31
CA SER A 327 24.71 -0.65 17.76
C SER A 327 24.37 0.69 18.42
N SER A 328 23.45 1.46 17.82
CA SER A 328 22.96 2.71 18.42
C SER A 328 22.29 2.49 19.77
N LEU A 329 21.54 1.41 19.96
CA LEU A 329 20.90 1.06 21.24
C LEU A 329 21.91 0.62 22.31
N GLN A 330 22.98 -0.08 21.92
CA GLN A 330 24.05 -0.50 22.84
C GLN A 330 24.98 0.66 23.23
N GLY A 331 25.15 1.64 22.34
CA GLY A 331 26.04 2.80 22.55
C GLY A 331 25.40 3.99 23.28
N VAL A 332 24.19 3.84 23.82
CA VAL A 332 23.49 4.93 24.51
C VAL A 332 24.09 5.21 25.89
N GLU A 333 24.35 6.49 26.20
CA GLU A 333 24.97 6.94 27.46
C GLU A 333 23.97 7.38 28.54
N ASP A 334 22.73 7.71 28.18
CA ASP A 334 21.68 8.17 29.11
C ASP A 334 20.27 7.68 28.75
N GLY A 335 19.34 7.82 29.71
CA GLY A 335 17.95 7.37 29.54
C GLY A 335 17.14 8.14 28.50
N GLU A 336 17.49 9.39 28.19
CA GLU A 336 16.79 10.18 27.17
C GLU A 336 17.13 9.71 25.76
N ALA A 337 18.42 9.57 25.48
CA ALA A 337 18.90 9.00 24.23
C ALA A 337 18.36 7.57 24.02
N LEU A 338 18.19 6.80 25.10
CA LEU A 338 17.60 5.46 25.04
C LEU A 338 16.13 5.54 24.64
N TYR A 339 15.36 6.44 25.25
CA TYR A 339 13.97 6.67 24.88
C TYR A 339 13.87 7.04 23.38
N GLN A 340 14.66 8.00 22.90
CA GLN A 340 14.65 8.40 21.48
C GLN A 340 15.02 7.26 20.52
N CYS A 341 15.99 6.41 20.88
CA CYS A 341 16.39 5.27 20.06
C CYS A 341 15.31 4.17 20.04
N THR A 342 14.68 3.87 21.17
CA THR A 342 13.65 2.81 21.25
C THR A 342 12.43 3.13 20.38
N ARG A 343 12.09 4.41 20.16
CA ARG A 343 10.99 4.79 19.24
C ARG A 343 11.24 4.45 17.76
N GLN A 344 12.42 3.91 17.41
CA GLN A 344 12.80 3.48 16.05
C GLN A 344 12.72 1.96 15.85
N LEU A 345 12.35 1.20 16.89
CA LEU A 345 12.26 -0.27 16.85
C LEU A 345 11.24 -0.76 15.83
N ASN A 346 10.07 -0.13 15.73
CA ASN A 346 9.02 -0.58 14.82
C ASN A 346 8.84 0.33 13.61
N SER A 347 8.45 -0.27 12.49
CA SER A 347 8.13 0.49 11.28
C SER A 347 7.00 1.48 11.52
N ARG A 348 7.17 2.67 10.94
CA ARG A 348 6.12 3.68 10.81
C ARG A 348 5.53 3.73 9.40
N TRP A 349 5.98 2.89 8.47
CA TRP A 349 5.55 2.89 7.09
C TRP A 349 4.49 1.81 6.86
N LEU A 350 3.33 2.22 6.37
CA LEU A 350 2.17 1.39 6.12
C LEU A 350 1.82 1.40 4.64
N ALA A 351 1.96 0.26 3.96
CA ALA A 351 1.42 0.03 2.63
C ALA A 351 0.01 -0.57 2.73
N ILE A 352 -0.91 -0.14 1.85
CA ILE A 352 -2.26 -0.70 1.76
C ILE A 352 -2.48 -1.26 0.37
N TYR A 353 -2.93 -2.52 0.33
CA TYR A 353 -3.28 -3.23 -0.88
C TYR A 353 -4.67 -3.84 -0.79
N ASP A 354 -5.41 -3.86 -1.89
CA ASP A 354 -6.64 -4.64 -1.97
C ASP A 354 -6.37 -6.14 -1.99
N ALA A 355 -7.33 -6.94 -1.52
CA ALA A 355 -7.19 -8.39 -1.44
C ALA A 355 -7.15 -9.09 -2.80
N ASP A 356 -7.43 -8.40 -3.90
CA ASP A 356 -7.21 -8.85 -5.28
C ASP A 356 -6.00 -8.19 -5.96
N THR A 357 -5.09 -7.59 -5.19
CA THR A 357 -3.86 -6.99 -5.71
C THR A 357 -2.92 -8.01 -6.36
N ASP A 358 -2.25 -7.59 -7.43
CA ASP A 358 -0.98 -8.14 -7.86
C ASP A 358 0.10 -7.06 -7.66
N ALA A 359 0.65 -7.06 -6.44
CA ALA A 359 1.57 -6.04 -5.97
C ALA A 359 2.88 -6.09 -6.76
N PRO A 360 3.46 -4.93 -7.12
CA PRO A 360 4.75 -4.91 -7.82
C PRO A 360 5.86 -5.49 -6.93
N PRO A 361 6.54 -6.58 -7.34
CA PRO A 361 7.49 -7.29 -6.47
C PRO A 361 8.62 -6.41 -5.91
N ASP A 362 9.07 -5.44 -6.69
CA ASP A 362 10.25 -4.63 -6.37
C ASP A 362 9.91 -3.25 -5.79
N LEU A 363 8.64 -2.97 -5.51
CA LEU A 363 8.22 -1.66 -5.02
C LEU A 363 8.95 -1.29 -3.73
N CYS A 364 9.03 -2.21 -2.75
CA CYS A 364 9.65 -1.94 -1.46
C CYS A 364 11.11 -1.47 -1.58
N ARG A 365 11.91 -2.03 -2.51
CA ARG A 365 13.29 -1.57 -2.76
C ARG A 365 13.32 -0.12 -3.25
N HIS A 366 12.38 0.27 -4.10
CA HIS A 366 12.26 1.65 -4.57
C HIS A 366 11.81 2.61 -3.48
N LEU A 367 10.79 2.23 -2.71
CA LEU A 367 10.31 3.04 -1.58
C LEU A 367 11.42 3.22 -0.55
N ALA A 368 12.14 2.15 -0.21
CA ALA A 368 13.26 2.19 0.71
C ALA A 368 14.36 3.18 0.25
N ALA A 369 14.76 3.12 -1.01
CA ALA A 369 15.72 4.06 -1.57
C ALA A 369 15.20 5.51 -1.51
N ARG A 370 13.93 5.76 -1.87
CA ARG A 370 13.31 7.09 -1.75
C ARG A 370 13.32 7.58 -0.31
N ILE A 371 12.96 6.75 0.66
CA ILE A 371 12.94 7.09 2.09
C ILE A 371 14.34 7.44 2.62
N LEU A 372 15.36 6.69 2.22
CA LEU A 372 16.76 6.95 2.60
C LEU A 372 17.31 8.24 1.98
N THR A 373 16.93 8.53 0.73
CA THR A 373 17.41 9.74 0.02
C THR A 373 16.65 11.01 0.37
N ASP A 374 15.37 10.90 0.69
CA ASP A 374 14.46 12.03 0.86
C ASP A 374 13.86 12.01 2.28
N PRO A 375 14.39 12.83 3.20
CA PRO A 375 13.87 12.91 4.57
C PRO A 375 12.47 13.54 4.65
N SER A 376 12.05 14.27 3.61
CA SER A 376 10.72 14.91 3.58
C SER A 376 9.61 13.97 3.12
N ALA A 377 9.96 12.81 2.54
CA ALA A 377 8.97 11.85 2.09
C ALA A 377 8.10 11.36 3.26
N MET A 378 6.78 11.51 3.10
CA MET A 378 5.76 11.10 4.07
C MET A 378 4.76 10.08 3.50
N GLY A 379 4.69 9.96 2.17
CA GLY A 379 3.71 9.10 1.50
C GLY A 379 4.02 8.86 0.04
N PHE A 380 3.46 7.79 -0.51
CA PHE A 380 3.67 7.33 -1.87
C PHE A 380 2.36 6.78 -2.45
N GLN A 381 2.11 7.04 -3.73
CA GLN A 381 0.99 6.50 -4.51
C GLN A 381 1.49 6.02 -5.87
N GLY A 382 1.04 4.83 -6.26
CA GLY A 382 1.36 4.24 -7.55
C GLY A 382 0.18 4.12 -8.50
N PRO A 383 0.45 3.80 -9.77
CA PRO A 383 -0.58 3.49 -10.75
C PRO A 383 -1.19 2.11 -10.55
N VAL A 384 -2.44 1.99 -11.01
CA VAL A 384 -3.24 0.76 -10.94
C VAL A 384 -3.81 0.45 -12.32
N ALA A 385 -3.84 -0.83 -12.70
CA ALA A 385 -4.52 -1.29 -13.90
C ALA A 385 -5.39 -2.51 -13.61
N ALA A 386 -6.71 -2.32 -13.69
CA ALA A 386 -7.72 -3.36 -13.51
C ALA A 386 -7.82 -4.30 -14.74
N VAL A 387 -6.76 -5.03 -15.05
CA VAL A 387 -6.65 -5.89 -16.25
C VAL A 387 -6.29 -7.35 -15.93
N GLY A 388 -6.29 -7.73 -14.65
CA GLY A 388 -5.90 -9.07 -14.18
C GLY A 388 -6.79 -10.19 -14.71
N ASN A 389 -8.10 -9.97 -14.81
CA ASN A 389 -9.09 -10.94 -15.31
C ASN A 389 -9.69 -10.52 -16.67
N PHE A 390 -8.94 -9.79 -17.50
CA PHE A 390 -9.44 -9.18 -18.74
C PHE A 390 -10.09 -10.17 -19.74
N ALA A 391 -9.67 -11.44 -19.72
CA ALA A 391 -10.26 -12.48 -20.56
C ALA A 391 -11.64 -12.94 -20.06
N GLU A 392 -11.85 -12.95 -18.74
CA GLU A 392 -13.01 -13.51 -18.04
C GLU A 392 -14.16 -12.51 -17.88
N VAL A 393 -13.88 -11.22 -18.07
CA VAL A 393 -14.89 -10.16 -17.90
C VAL A 393 -15.77 -10.00 -19.15
N HIS A 394 -17.00 -9.55 -18.94
CA HIS A 394 -17.91 -9.19 -20.02
C HIS A 394 -17.26 -8.17 -20.98
N PRO A 395 -17.44 -8.28 -22.31
CA PRO A 395 -16.80 -7.39 -23.28
C PRO A 395 -17.02 -5.89 -23.05
N LEU A 396 -18.20 -5.50 -22.54
CA LEU A 396 -18.51 -4.12 -22.14
C LEU A 396 -17.66 -3.61 -20.97
N CYS A 397 -17.20 -4.48 -20.07
CA CYS A 397 -16.35 -4.12 -18.93
C CYS A 397 -14.89 -3.90 -19.36
N ARG A 398 -14.46 -4.46 -20.50
CA ARG A 398 -13.07 -4.33 -21.00
C ARG A 398 -12.67 -2.88 -21.32
N PRO A 399 -13.47 -2.08 -22.07
CA PRO A 399 -13.22 -0.64 -22.22
C PRO A 399 -13.19 0.10 -20.88
N ALA A 400 -14.07 -0.24 -19.93
CA ALA A 400 -14.11 0.38 -18.61
C ALA A 400 -12.79 0.18 -17.85
N SER A 401 -12.29 -1.05 -17.79
CA SER A 401 -10.99 -1.40 -17.22
C SER A 401 -9.83 -0.61 -17.81
N LEU A 402 -9.80 -0.53 -19.15
CA LEU A 402 -8.75 0.19 -19.86
C LEU A 402 -8.86 1.70 -19.67
N TRP A 403 -10.08 2.23 -19.54
CA TRP A 403 -10.31 3.63 -19.19
C TRP A 403 -9.69 3.97 -17.85
N MET A 404 -9.95 3.15 -16.83
CA MET A 404 -9.40 3.37 -15.49
C MET A 404 -7.87 3.30 -15.53
N ALA A 405 -7.32 2.24 -16.13
CA ALA A 405 -5.87 2.10 -16.26
C ALA A 405 -5.22 3.29 -17.01
N PHE A 406 -5.89 3.79 -18.06
CA PHE A 406 -5.46 4.97 -18.81
C PHE A 406 -5.48 6.24 -17.95
N CYS A 407 -6.55 6.46 -17.18
CA CYS A 407 -6.68 7.61 -16.27
C CYS A 407 -5.64 7.57 -15.14
N HIS A 408 -5.38 6.40 -14.54
CA HIS A 408 -4.29 6.25 -13.57
C HIS A 408 -2.92 6.51 -14.19
N ALA A 409 -2.72 6.16 -15.46
CA ALA A 409 -1.45 6.40 -16.15
C ALA A 409 -1.20 7.84 -16.56
N THR A 410 -2.24 8.68 -16.65
CA THR A 410 -2.13 10.02 -17.27
C THR A 410 -2.59 11.15 -16.37
N SER A 411 -3.70 10.99 -15.67
CA SER A 411 -4.31 12.04 -14.85
C SER A 411 -3.66 12.12 -13.47
N TYR A 412 -3.52 10.97 -12.79
CA TYR A 412 -2.94 10.91 -11.44
C TYR A 412 -1.51 11.44 -11.37
N PRO A 413 -0.54 11.01 -12.21
CA PRO A 413 0.83 11.52 -12.12
C PRO A 413 0.94 13.04 -12.22
N ARG A 414 0.04 13.69 -12.98
CA ARG A 414 0.03 15.17 -13.10
C ARG A 414 -0.62 15.85 -11.92
N LEU A 415 -1.66 15.23 -11.37
CA LEU A 415 -2.32 15.74 -10.19
C LEU A 415 -1.35 15.68 -9.01
N LEU A 416 -0.57 14.60 -8.94
CA LEU A 416 0.40 14.30 -7.90
C LEU A 416 1.78 14.94 -8.14
N SER A 417 1.98 15.66 -9.24
CA SER A 417 3.24 16.40 -9.50
C SER A 417 3.21 17.83 -8.95
N LYS A 418 2.12 18.26 -8.31
CA LYS A 418 1.95 19.64 -7.81
C LYS A 418 1.99 19.65 -6.28
N PRO A 419 3.17 19.80 -5.66
CA PRO A 419 3.33 19.62 -4.21
C PRO A 419 2.48 20.59 -3.37
N SER A 420 2.10 21.75 -3.92
CA SER A 420 1.25 22.74 -3.26
C SER A 420 -0.25 22.46 -3.34
N TRP A 421 -0.67 21.35 -3.97
CA TRP A 421 -2.08 20.97 -4.15
C TRP A 421 -2.40 19.71 -3.38
N ALA A 422 -3.64 19.59 -2.91
CA ALA A 422 -4.12 18.34 -2.32
C ALA A 422 -4.06 17.20 -3.35
N HIS A 423 -3.40 16.12 -2.97
CA HIS A 423 -3.24 14.91 -3.78
C HIS A 423 -4.34 13.90 -3.45
N PRO A 424 -5.33 13.68 -4.35
CA PRO A 424 -6.32 12.63 -4.15
C PRO A 424 -5.65 11.27 -4.29
N LEU A 425 -5.96 10.35 -3.38
CA LEU A 425 -5.41 9.01 -3.39
C LEU A 425 -6.34 8.04 -4.11
N ALA A 426 -5.77 6.91 -4.51
CA ALA A 426 -6.51 5.77 -4.97
C ALA A 426 -6.40 4.65 -3.92
N GLY A 427 -7.44 3.83 -3.78
CA GLY A 427 -7.62 2.92 -2.65
C GLY A 427 -6.63 1.77 -2.51
N THR A 428 -5.61 1.68 -3.36
CA THR A 428 -4.56 0.66 -3.33
C THR A 428 -3.23 1.27 -3.81
N ASN A 429 -2.15 0.50 -3.81
CA ASN A 429 -0.80 0.91 -4.20
C ASN A 429 -0.33 2.17 -3.47
N LEU A 430 -0.70 2.29 -2.20
CA LEU A 430 -0.40 3.45 -1.37
C LEU A 430 0.51 3.03 -0.22
N CYS A 431 1.49 3.87 0.12
CA CYS A 431 2.37 3.65 1.26
C CYS A 431 2.62 4.95 2.01
N PHE A 432 2.25 5.03 3.28
CA PHE A 432 2.32 6.26 4.07
C PHE A 432 2.91 6.04 5.44
N ARG A 433 3.45 7.12 6.01
CA ARG A 433 3.81 7.11 7.43
C ARG A 433 2.55 7.16 8.31
N LEU A 434 2.51 6.35 9.36
CA LEU A 434 1.40 6.27 10.32
C LEU A 434 1.21 7.59 11.10
N ASP A 435 2.32 8.21 11.47
CA ASP A 435 2.36 9.42 12.29
C ASP A 435 3.47 10.37 11.81
N GLY A 436 3.57 11.54 12.44
CA GLY A 436 4.65 12.51 12.24
C GLY A 436 4.63 13.55 13.35
N PHE A 437 5.51 14.55 13.28
CA PHE A 437 5.62 15.59 14.30
C PHE A 437 5.29 16.95 13.72
N GLU A 438 4.40 17.69 14.38
CA GLU A 438 4.04 19.05 13.99
C GLU A 438 5.20 20.02 14.26
N ARG A 439 5.65 20.72 13.22
CA ARG A 439 6.69 21.76 13.29
C ARG A 439 6.37 22.86 12.28
N ASN A 440 6.34 24.11 12.73
CA ASN A 440 6.09 25.29 11.89
C ASN A 440 4.81 25.15 11.03
N GLY A 441 3.76 24.55 11.59
CA GLY A 441 2.48 24.33 10.89
C GLY A 441 2.48 23.20 9.86
N GLN A 442 3.53 22.36 9.79
CA GLN A 442 3.61 21.19 8.92
C GLN A 442 3.92 19.93 9.72
N VAL A 443 3.50 18.76 9.24
CA VAL A 443 3.87 17.48 9.85
C VAL A 443 5.10 16.91 9.15
N VAL A 444 6.17 16.69 9.92
CA VAL A 444 7.46 16.18 9.43
C VAL A 444 7.79 14.80 9.99
N ARG A 445 8.68 14.08 9.31
CA ARG A 445 9.13 12.73 9.68
C ARG A 445 10.15 12.71 10.83
N THR A 446 11.02 13.71 10.87
CA THR A 446 12.33 13.63 11.53
C THR A 446 12.25 13.85 13.04
N PRO A 447 13.03 13.10 13.85
CA PRO A 447 13.17 13.28 15.30
C PRO A 447 13.70 14.67 15.72
N PRO A 448 13.72 15.01 17.03
CA PRO A 448 13.35 14.16 18.19
C PRO A 448 11.88 13.74 18.20
N TYR A 449 11.62 12.58 18.79
CA TYR A 449 10.28 12.12 19.14
C TYR A 449 9.73 13.00 20.26
N ASP A 450 8.57 13.58 20.00
CA ASP A 450 7.83 14.41 20.95
C ASP A 450 6.36 14.00 20.88
N GLU A 451 5.84 13.45 21.97
CA GLU A 451 4.46 12.96 22.02
C GLU A 451 3.43 14.11 21.92
N ILE A 452 3.77 15.31 22.42
CA ILE A 452 2.89 16.49 22.35
C ILE A 452 2.76 16.94 20.90
N GLN A 453 3.87 16.94 20.16
CA GLN A 453 3.89 17.31 18.74
C GLN A 453 3.48 16.15 17.82
N ARG A 454 3.37 14.92 18.33
CA ARG A 454 2.99 13.75 17.53
C ARG A 454 1.56 13.89 17.00
N ARG A 455 1.42 13.69 15.69
CA ARG A 455 0.14 13.63 14.98
C ARG A 455 -0.01 12.28 14.31
N PHE A 456 -1.16 11.65 14.49
CA PHE A 456 -1.56 10.54 13.63
C PHE A 456 -1.97 11.11 12.29
N ILE A 457 -1.33 10.63 11.23
CA ILE A 457 -1.53 11.16 9.86
C ILE A 457 -2.62 10.38 9.16
N LEU A 458 -2.58 9.05 9.29
CA LEU A 458 -3.51 8.16 8.62
C LEU A 458 -4.72 7.87 9.49
N SER A 459 -5.89 8.06 8.89
CA SER A 459 -7.18 7.53 9.35
C SER A 459 -8.14 7.55 8.17
N PHE A 460 -9.18 6.73 8.23
CA PHE A 460 -10.17 6.61 7.16
C PHE A 460 -11.54 6.99 7.71
N ASP A 461 -12.26 7.92 7.09
CA ASP A 461 -13.61 8.27 7.54
C ASP A 461 -14.59 7.12 7.18
N PRO A 462 -15.18 6.40 8.16
CA PRO A 462 -16.06 5.28 7.90
C PRO A 462 -17.43 5.69 7.33
N GLU A 463 -17.75 6.98 7.26
CA GLU A 463 -18.94 7.48 6.56
C GLU A 463 -18.73 7.68 5.06
N GLN A 464 -17.48 7.71 4.60
CA GLN A 464 -17.15 7.92 3.19
C GLN A 464 -17.18 6.61 2.41
N LEU A 465 -17.82 6.61 1.25
CA LEU A 465 -17.77 5.50 0.30
C LEU A 465 -16.45 5.42 -0.50
N THR A 466 -15.70 6.52 -0.51
CA THR A 466 -14.36 6.68 -1.09
C THR A 466 -13.45 7.26 -0.01
N GLU A 467 -13.14 6.43 0.98
CA GLU A 467 -12.35 6.77 2.16
C GLU A 467 -10.91 7.19 1.82
N ASP A 468 -10.38 6.64 0.74
CA ASP A 468 -9.07 6.92 0.14
C ASP A 468 -8.99 8.36 -0.39
N LEU A 469 -9.99 8.74 -1.19
CA LEU A 469 -10.12 10.08 -1.77
C LEU A 469 -10.24 11.13 -0.66
N GLU A 470 -11.08 10.89 0.34
CA GLU A 470 -11.22 11.79 1.49
C GLU A 470 -9.92 11.88 2.28
N ALA A 471 -9.30 10.75 2.61
CA ALA A 471 -8.07 10.71 3.40
C ALA A 471 -6.95 11.52 2.72
N GLY A 472 -6.76 11.37 1.40
CA GLY A 472 -5.76 12.15 0.66
C GLY A 472 -5.96 13.67 0.77
N ILE A 473 -7.21 14.11 0.60
CA ILE A 473 -7.55 15.54 0.69
C ILE A 473 -7.39 16.05 2.13
N ARG A 474 -7.81 15.26 3.12
CA ARG A 474 -7.72 15.61 4.53
C ARG A 474 -6.29 15.68 5.03
N MET A 475 -5.45 14.71 4.68
CA MET A 475 -4.04 14.70 5.05
C MET A 475 -3.31 15.95 4.55
N PHE A 476 -3.62 16.41 3.34
CA PHE A 476 -3.05 17.67 2.86
C PHE A 476 -3.66 18.90 3.55
N SER A 477 -4.98 18.95 3.72
CA SER A 477 -5.69 20.06 4.38
C SER A 477 -5.23 20.28 5.82
N ASP A 478 -5.05 19.19 6.55
CA ASP A 478 -4.91 19.23 8.01
C ASP A 478 -3.46 19.02 8.45
N CYS A 479 -2.63 18.33 7.65
CA CYS A 479 -1.24 18.01 8.00
C CYS A 479 -0.20 18.51 6.98
N HIS A 480 -0.62 19.07 5.84
CA HIS A 480 0.25 19.41 4.70
C HIS A 480 1.07 18.22 4.18
N VAL A 481 0.55 17.01 4.32
CA VAL A 481 1.18 15.77 3.83
C VAL A 481 0.57 15.37 2.50
N ASN A 482 1.43 15.08 1.51
CA ASN A 482 1.06 14.60 0.18
C ASN A 482 1.77 13.29 -0.15
N ALA A 483 1.19 12.52 -1.09
CA ALA A 483 1.86 11.36 -1.69
C ALA A 483 2.79 11.77 -2.84
N ASP A 484 3.98 11.19 -2.86
CA ASP A 484 4.87 11.14 -4.02
C ASP A 484 4.40 10.08 -5.02
N TRP A 485 4.48 10.38 -6.31
CA TRP A 485 4.16 9.41 -7.35
C TRP A 485 5.32 8.43 -7.61
N HIS A 486 5.04 7.12 -7.65
CA HIS A 486 6.01 6.11 -8.05
C HIS A 486 5.61 5.36 -9.34
N PRO A 487 6.58 4.82 -10.12
CA PRO A 487 6.31 4.26 -11.46
C PRO A 487 5.82 2.81 -11.49
N TYR A 488 5.79 2.12 -10.34
CA TYR A 488 5.47 0.70 -10.24
C TYR A 488 3.97 0.41 -10.35
N LEU A 489 3.61 -0.36 -11.39
CA LEU A 489 2.24 -0.71 -11.70
C LEU A 489 1.73 -1.90 -10.88
N GLU A 490 0.63 -1.67 -10.17
CA GLU A 490 -0.22 -2.72 -9.61
C GLU A 490 -1.25 -3.20 -10.63
N ILE A 491 -1.48 -4.52 -10.68
CA ILE A 491 -2.53 -5.12 -11.50
C ILE A 491 -3.67 -5.58 -10.59
N GLU A 492 -4.91 -5.25 -10.95
CA GLU A 492 -6.12 -5.62 -10.21
C GLU A 492 -7.14 -6.35 -11.09
N GLN A 493 -8.17 -6.94 -10.46
CA GLN A 493 -9.31 -7.47 -11.21
C GLN A 493 -10.29 -6.36 -11.58
N ALA A 494 -10.87 -6.47 -12.77
CA ALA A 494 -12.00 -5.69 -13.19
C ALA A 494 -13.33 -6.32 -12.73
N PRO A 495 -14.40 -5.52 -12.60
CA PRO A 495 -15.74 -6.05 -12.41
C PRO A 495 -16.11 -7.04 -13.53
N PRO A 496 -16.54 -8.27 -13.19
CA PRO A 496 -16.77 -9.32 -14.19
C PRO A 496 -18.01 -9.07 -15.06
N THR A 497 -19.00 -8.32 -14.55
CA THR A 497 -20.29 -8.10 -15.21
C THR A 497 -20.67 -6.62 -15.27
N PRO A 498 -21.52 -6.20 -16.24
CA PRO A 498 -22.03 -4.83 -16.30
C PRO A 498 -22.76 -4.41 -15.02
N ARG A 499 -23.51 -5.32 -14.37
CA ARG A 499 -24.19 -5.05 -13.10
C ARG A 499 -23.19 -4.71 -11.97
N ALA A 500 -22.12 -5.49 -11.86
CA ALA A 500 -21.05 -5.25 -10.89
C ALA A 500 -20.33 -3.93 -11.17
N LEU A 501 -20.08 -3.61 -12.44
CA LEU A 501 -19.50 -2.33 -12.86
C LEU A 501 -20.39 -1.14 -12.48
N ILE A 502 -21.71 -1.24 -12.71
CA ILE A 502 -22.67 -0.20 -12.29
C ILE A 502 -22.61 0.00 -10.77
N ALA A 503 -22.64 -1.08 -9.99
CA ALA A 503 -22.58 -0.99 -8.54
C ALA A 503 -21.30 -0.29 -8.06
N GLN A 504 -20.15 -0.69 -8.60
CA GLN A 504 -18.85 -0.10 -8.24
C GLN A 504 -18.76 1.39 -8.61
N TRP A 505 -19.12 1.76 -9.84
CA TRP A 505 -18.99 3.16 -10.31
C TRP A 505 -20.06 4.08 -9.72
N THR A 506 -21.26 3.57 -9.43
CA THR A 506 -22.26 4.31 -8.64
C THR A 506 -21.72 4.62 -7.26
N ARG A 507 -21.08 3.66 -6.58
CA ARG A 507 -20.43 3.90 -5.28
C ARG A 507 -19.34 4.96 -5.37
N TRP A 508 -18.44 4.88 -6.36
CA TRP A 508 -17.38 5.88 -6.55
C TRP A 508 -17.92 7.28 -6.84
N THR A 509 -18.98 7.37 -7.66
CA THR A 509 -19.62 8.65 -7.96
C THR A 509 -20.21 9.27 -6.69
N GLN A 510 -20.92 8.46 -5.89
CA GLN A 510 -21.47 8.93 -4.63
C GLN A 510 -20.39 9.34 -3.64
N GLY A 511 -19.35 8.53 -3.48
CA GLY A 511 -18.23 8.86 -2.60
C GLY A 511 -17.55 10.16 -3.00
N THR A 512 -17.30 10.35 -4.30
CA THR A 512 -16.74 11.61 -4.82
C THR A 512 -17.63 12.81 -4.48
N LEU A 513 -18.97 12.66 -4.61
CA LEU A 513 -19.93 13.70 -4.23
C LEU A 513 -20.03 13.90 -2.71
N GLN A 514 -19.85 12.86 -1.90
CA GLN A 514 -19.78 12.95 -0.44
C GLN A 514 -18.53 13.74 -0.01
N THR A 515 -17.38 13.45 -0.62
CA THR A 515 -16.12 14.14 -0.34
C THR A 515 -16.19 15.64 -0.67
N LEU A 516 -17.04 16.06 -1.63
CA LEU A 516 -17.28 17.48 -1.88
C LEU A 516 -17.74 18.22 -0.61
N GLY A 517 -18.58 17.59 0.22
CA GLY A 517 -19.01 18.15 1.50
C GLY A 517 -17.85 18.38 2.48
N TYR A 518 -16.80 17.54 2.43
CA TYR A 518 -15.55 17.77 3.17
C TYR A 518 -14.73 18.89 2.52
N VAL A 519 -14.51 18.84 1.21
CA VAL A 519 -13.72 19.85 0.45
C VAL A 519 -14.21 21.27 0.73
N LEU A 520 -15.53 21.49 0.75
CA LEU A 520 -16.11 22.81 1.01
C LEU A 520 -15.75 23.33 2.43
N ARG A 521 -15.72 22.44 3.43
CA ARG A 521 -15.42 22.76 4.85
C ARG A 521 -13.93 22.71 5.20
N SER A 522 -13.09 22.12 4.35
CA SER A 522 -11.64 21.98 4.56
C SER A 522 -10.90 23.33 4.62
N ARG A 523 -9.60 23.29 4.99
CA ARG A 523 -8.72 24.47 5.02
C ARG A 523 -8.08 24.79 3.65
N LEU A 524 -8.50 24.11 2.59
CA LEU A 524 -7.91 24.28 1.26
C LEU A 524 -8.11 25.69 0.68
N PRO A 525 -7.17 26.17 -0.16
CA PRO A 525 -7.34 27.41 -0.91
C PRO A 525 -8.60 27.36 -1.80
N ARG A 526 -9.26 28.52 -1.98
CA ARG A 526 -10.50 28.64 -2.78
C ARG A 526 -10.35 28.08 -4.21
N THR A 527 -9.18 28.25 -4.82
CA THR A 527 -8.87 27.73 -6.16
C THR A 527 -8.85 26.20 -6.20
N GLN A 528 -8.29 25.56 -5.18
CA GLN A 528 -8.28 24.09 -5.05
C GLN A 528 -9.68 23.57 -4.76
N LYS A 529 -10.43 24.22 -3.87
CA LYS A 529 -11.83 23.89 -3.60
C LYS A 529 -12.67 23.94 -4.88
N ALA A 530 -12.54 25.01 -5.66
CA ALA A 530 -13.24 25.15 -6.94
C ALA A 530 -12.87 24.03 -7.92
N LYS A 531 -11.57 23.70 -8.05
CA LYS A 531 -11.12 22.64 -8.95
C LYS A 531 -11.62 21.25 -8.52
N LEU A 532 -11.55 20.93 -7.23
CA LEU A 532 -12.05 19.67 -6.68
C LEU A 532 -13.58 19.58 -6.76
N ALA A 533 -14.29 20.70 -6.59
CA ALA A 533 -15.74 20.78 -6.79
C ALA A 533 -16.18 20.51 -8.23
N LEU A 534 -15.30 20.76 -9.22
CA LEU A 534 -15.53 20.43 -10.62
C LEU A 534 -15.25 18.97 -10.96
N LEU A 535 -14.59 18.19 -10.08
CA LEU A 535 -14.20 16.81 -10.37
C LEU A 535 -15.40 15.91 -10.77
N PRO A 536 -16.56 15.92 -10.07
CA PRO A 536 -17.72 15.14 -10.50
C PRO A 536 -18.23 15.55 -11.88
N PHE A 537 -18.18 16.85 -12.21
CA PHE A 537 -18.61 17.38 -13.50
C PHE A 537 -17.64 17.05 -14.63
N GLU A 538 -16.34 17.06 -14.39
CA GLU A 538 -15.32 16.64 -15.37
C GLU A 538 -15.48 15.16 -15.72
N VAL A 539 -15.74 14.33 -14.71
CA VAL A 539 -16.01 12.90 -14.89
C VAL A 539 -17.31 12.70 -15.68
N MET A 540 -18.40 13.40 -15.32
CA MET A 540 -19.67 13.34 -16.05
C MET A 540 -19.54 13.83 -17.50
N ALA A 541 -18.88 14.98 -17.71
CA ALA A 541 -18.67 15.57 -19.04
C ALA A 541 -17.85 14.65 -19.95
N SER A 542 -16.87 13.92 -19.40
CA SER A 542 -16.11 12.92 -20.15
C SER A 542 -16.97 11.75 -20.66
N GLY A 543 -18.09 11.47 -19.98
CA GLY A 543 -19.07 10.48 -20.41
C GLY A 543 -20.17 11.03 -21.32
N VAL A 544 -20.62 12.28 -21.10
CA VAL A 544 -21.76 12.89 -21.81
C VAL A 544 -21.39 13.38 -23.22
N GLY A 545 -20.14 13.82 -23.44
CA GLY A 545 -19.68 14.31 -24.74
C GLY A 545 -19.92 13.33 -25.90
N PRO A 546 -19.52 12.05 -25.79
CA PRO A 546 -19.82 11.03 -26.80
C PRO A 546 -21.31 10.82 -27.05
N VAL A 547 -22.13 10.86 -25.99
CA VAL A 547 -23.58 10.64 -26.08
C VAL A 547 -24.27 11.78 -26.80
N ILE A 548 -23.93 13.02 -26.46
CA ILE A 548 -24.38 14.20 -27.22
C ILE A 548 -24.02 14.03 -28.69
N THR A 549 -22.81 13.58 -28.98
CA THR A 549 -22.34 13.42 -30.37
C THR A 549 -23.10 12.32 -31.11
N ILE A 550 -23.38 11.18 -30.47
CA ILE A 550 -24.20 10.09 -31.04
C ILE A 550 -25.64 10.54 -31.27
N SER A 551 -26.23 11.26 -30.31
CA SER A 551 -27.60 11.78 -30.43
C SER A 551 -27.72 12.81 -31.55
N LEU A 552 -26.74 13.71 -31.71
CA LEU A 552 -26.67 14.63 -32.85
C LEU A 552 -26.62 13.85 -34.18
N TRP A 553 -25.86 12.75 -34.24
CA TRP A 553 -25.81 11.87 -35.41
C TRP A 553 -27.15 11.19 -35.72
N ALA A 554 -27.85 10.68 -34.70
CA ALA A 554 -29.15 10.06 -34.89
C ALA A 554 -30.16 11.06 -35.46
N VAL A 555 -30.19 12.28 -34.93
CA VAL A 555 -31.09 13.36 -35.40
C VAL A 555 -30.77 13.77 -36.84
N ILE A 556 -29.50 13.82 -37.22
CA ILE A 556 -29.07 14.12 -38.60
C ILE A 556 -29.47 13.00 -39.57
N LEU A 557 -29.24 11.73 -39.20
CA LEU A 557 -29.56 10.57 -40.05
C LEU A 557 -31.06 10.32 -40.19
N LEU A 558 -31.86 10.67 -39.17
CA LEU A 558 -33.32 10.56 -39.21
C LEU A 558 -33.99 11.70 -40.02
N GLY A 559 -33.21 12.65 -40.55
CA GLY A 559 -33.70 13.70 -41.44
C GLY A 559 -34.51 14.80 -40.76
N GLU A 560 -34.61 14.78 -39.43
CA GLU A 560 -35.38 15.77 -38.66
C GLU A 560 -34.70 17.14 -38.58
N LEU A 561 -33.37 17.18 -38.75
CA LEU A 561 -32.62 18.39 -39.06
C LEU A 561 -32.18 18.32 -40.52
N THR A 562 -32.76 19.17 -41.38
CA THR A 562 -32.12 19.51 -42.64
C THR A 562 -30.77 20.12 -42.31
N THR A 563 -29.68 19.36 -42.47
CA THR A 563 -28.35 19.89 -42.24
C THR A 563 -28.14 21.02 -43.23
N HIS A 564 -28.26 22.26 -42.75
CA HIS A 564 -27.90 23.43 -43.53
C HIS A 564 -26.49 23.15 -44.09
N PRO A 565 -26.20 23.39 -45.39
CA PRO A 565 -24.93 23.00 -46.01
C PRO A 565 -23.68 23.49 -45.25
N GLN A 566 -23.82 24.58 -44.49
CA GLN A 566 -22.79 25.14 -43.62
C GLN A 566 -22.46 24.29 -42.37
N LEU A 567 -23.32 23.36 -41.98
CA LEU A 567 -23.17 22.47 -40.82
C LEU A 567 -22.61 21.09 -41.17
N LEU A 568 -22.54 20.73 -42.46
CA LEU A 568 -21.99 19.46 -42.93
C LEU A 568 -20.49 19.29 -42.57
N PRO A 569 -19.62 20.31 -42.73
CA PRO A 569 -18.22 20.20 -42.31
C PRO A 569 -18.07 19.99 -40.80
N LEU A 570 -18.89 20.69 -40.01
CA LEU A 570 -18.95 20.51 -38.55
C LEU A 570 -19.37 19.07 -38.22
N THR A 571 -20.42 18.57 -38.86
CA THR A 571 -20.94 17.21 -38.65
C THR A 571 -19.92 16.12 -38.97
N LEU A 572 -19.22 16.21 -40.11
CA LEU A 572 -18.15 15.27 -40.48
C LEU A 572 -17.00 15.33 -39.47
N LEU A 573 -16.61 16.54 -39.06
CA LEU A 573 -15.59 16.75 -38.03
C LEU A 573 -16.01 16.12 -36.68
N LEU A 574 -17.27 16.27 -36.27
CA LEU A 574 -17.84 15.63 -35.07
C LEU A 574 -17.72 14.09 -35.13
N THR A 575 -17.91 13.47 -36.30
CA THR A 575 -17.74 12.01 -36.50
C THR A 575 -16.31 11.55 -36.36
N PHE A 576 -15.38 12.26 -37.02
CA PHE A 576 -13.97 11.92 -36.97
C PHE A 576 -13.42 12.11 -35.54
N ALA A 577 -13.92 13.10 -34.81
CA ALA A 577 -13.57 13.32 -33.41
C ALA A 577 -14.02 12.18 -32.47
N ASN A 578 -15.14 11.51 -32.76
CA ASN A 578 -15.58 10.34 -31.99
C ASN A 578 -14.57 9.18 -32.05
N LEU A 579 -13.82 9.04 -33.15
CA LEU A 579 -12.76 8.03 -33.26
C LEU A 579 -11.65 8.24 -32.22
N PHE A 580 -11.43 9.48 -31.77
CA PHE A 580 -10.47 9.78 -30.71
C PHE A 580 -10.94 9.33 -29.32
N TYR A 581 -12.23 9.03 -29.09
CA TYR A 581 -12.67 8.40 -27.84
C TYR A 581 -12.37 6.90 -27.82
N VAL A 582 -12.25 6.25 -28.98
CA VAL A 582 -11.89 4.82 -29.08
C VAL A 582 -10.38 4.62 -28.98
N LEU A 583 -9.59 5.59 -29.48
CA LEU A 583 -8.14 5.51 -29.52
C LEU A 583 -7.48 5.26 -28.15
N PRO A 584 -7.85 5.91 -27.03
CA PRO A 584 -7.34 5.61 -25.69
C PRO A 584 -7.48 4.14 -25.30
N PHE A 585 -8.60 3.48 -25.63
CA PHE A 585 -8.79 2.07 -25.31
C PHE A 585 -7.83 1.18 -26.09
N LEU A 586 -7.66 1.43 -27.40
CA LEU A 586 -6.74 0.66 -28.23
C LEU A 586 -5.29 0.85 -27.78
N VAL A 587 -4.94 2.09 -27.46
CA VAL A 587 -3.61 2.47 -26.97
C VAL A 587 -3.34 1.82 -25.60
N ALA A 588 -4.27 1.91 -24.66
CA ALA A 588 -4.19 1.25 -23.35
C ALA A 588 -4.11 -0.28 -23.50
N TYR A 589 -4.97 -0.89 -24.33
CA TYR A 589 -4.94 -2.32 -24.62
C TYR A 589 -3.57 -2.76 -25.13
N ASN A 590 -3.01 -2.04 -26.11
CA ASN A 590 -1.71 -2.35 -26.69
C ASN A 590 -0.55 -2.18 -25.70
N ARG A 591 -0.75 -1.43 -24.61
CA ARG A 591 0.24 -1.24 -23.55
C ARG A 591 0.09 -2.28 -22.43
N PHE A 592 -1.10 -2.40 -21.85
CA PHE A 592 -1.36 -3.20 -20.64
C PHE A 592 -1.49 -4.70 -20.93
N ARG A 593 -2.20 -5.08 -22.00
CA ARG A 593 -2.44 -6.49 -22.29
C ARG A 593 -1.14 -7.27 -22.54
N PRO A 594 -0.15 -6.76 -23.30
CA PRO A 594 1.11 -7.48 -23.45
C PRO A 594 1.90 -7.60 -22.14
N LEU A 595 1.76 -6.64 -21.21
CA LEU A 595 2.43 -6.73 -19.91
C LEU A 595 1.85 -7.89 -19.09
N THR A 596 0.53 -8.02 -19.03
CA THR A 596 -0.12 -9.11 -18.28
C THR A 596 0.13 -10.47 -18.92
N LEU A 597 0.08 -10.58 -20.24
CA LEU A 597 0.37 -11.84 -20.94
C LEU A 597 1.82 -12.30 -20.71
N ARG A 598 2.79 -11.37 -20.70
CA ARG A 598 4.19 -11.70 -20.39
C ARG A 598 4.38 -12.10 -18.93
N ALA A 599 3.70 -11.44 -18.00
CA ALA A 599 3.72 -11.82 -16.58
C ALA A 599 3.23 -13.25 -16.40
N ASN A 600 2.05 -13.57 -16.96
CA ASN A 600 1.49 -14.91 -16.93
C ASN A 600 2.41 -15.95 -17.59
N ALA A 601 3.07 -15.59 -18.70
CA ALA A 601 4.03 -16.48 -19.35
C ALA A 601 5.22 -16.81 -18.43
N VAL A 602 5.76 -15.83 -17.72
CA VAL A 602 6.88 -16.02 -16.78
C VAL A 602 6.44 -16.80 -15.55
N GLU A 603 5.28 -16.51 -14.97
CA GLU A 603 4.73 -17.25 -13.83
C GLU A 603 4.47 -18.72 -14.19
N THR A 604 3.83 -18.96 -15.35
CA THR A 604 3.57 -20.32 -15.85
C THR A 604 4.88 -21.05 -16.11
N LEU A 605 5.87 -20.38 -16.70
CA LEU A 605 7.20 -20.94 -16.93
C LEU A 605 7.87 -21.34 -15.62
N ARG A 606 7.86 -20.48 -14.59
CA ARG A 606 8.45 -20.82 -13.29
C ARG A 606 7.74 -21.99 -12.60
N ALA A 607 6.41 -22.03 -12.67
CA ALA A 607 5.62 -23.06 -12.03
C ALA A 607 5.73 -24.43 -12.73
N GLN A 608 5.72 -24.44 -14.06
CA GLN A 608 5.60 -25.67 -14.84
C GLN A 608 6.94 -26.19 -15.38
N ALA A 609 7.91 -25.32 -15.68
CA ALA A 609 9.16 -25.75 -16.31
C ALA A 609 9.95 -26.78 -15.49
N PRO A 610 10.17 -26.62 -14.17
CA PRO A 610 10.94 -27.60 -13.40
C PRO A 610 10.27 -28.97 -13.40
N LEU A 611 8.94 -29.01 -13.32
CA LEU A 611 8.14 -30.24 -13.31
C LEU A 611 8.19 -30.93 -14.67
N VAL A 612 8.08 -30.16 -15.75
CA VAL A 612 8.22 -30.66 -17.14
C VAL A 612 9.62 -31.19 -17.40
N LEU A 613 10.67 -30.44 -17.05
CA LEU A 613 12.06 -30.84 -17.28
C LEU A 613 12.44 -32.10 -16.48
N ASN A 614 11.96 -32.23 -15.24
CA ASN A 614 12.17 -33.44 -14.44
C ASN A 614 11.51 -34.67 -15.09
N GLU A 615 10.26 -34.53 -15.53
CA GLU A 615 9.53 -35.60 -16.22
C GLU A 615 10.19 -35.98 -17.56
N LEU A 616 10.66 -35.00 -18.35
CA LEU A 616 11.40 -35.25 -19.58
C LEU A 616 12.71 -36.01 -19.32
N SER A 617 13.46 -35.61 -18.29
CA SER A 617 14.69 -36.29 -17.87
C SER A 617 14.44 -37.74 -17.43
N ASN A 618 13.35 -37.98 -16.70
CA ASN A 618 12.96 -39.34 -16.30
C ASN A 618 12.57 -40.19 -17.51
N ARG A 619 11.80 -39.64 -18.45
CA ARG A 619 11.37 -40.36 -19.66
C ARG A 619 12.52 -40.63 -20.64
N ALA A 620 13.47 -39.71 -20.76
CA ALA A 620 14.66 -39.93 -21.58
C ALA A 620 15.44 -41.19 -21.19
N LYS A 621 15.34 -41.64 -19.93
CA LYS A 621 15.96 -42.86 -19.42
C LYS A 621 15.17 -44.14 -19.71
N ASP A 622 13.83 -44.09 -19.64
CA ASP A 622 13.00 -45.30 -19.58
C ASP A 622 11.94 -45.46 -20.70
N ARG A 623 11.45 -44.38 -21.34
CA ARG A 623 10.39 -44.42 -22.37
C ARG A 623 10.43 -43.23 -23.35
N PRO A 624 10.41 -43.45 -24.69
CA PRO A 624 10.37 -42.36 -25.66
C PRO A 624 9.05 -41.57 -25.57
N ILE A 625 9.11 -40.26 -25.81
CA ILE A 625 7.94 -39.38 -25.83
C ILE A 625 7.24 -39.43 -27.20
N SER A 626 5.95 -39.07 -27.22
CA SER A 626 5.18 -39.02 -28.47
C SER A 626 5.70 -37.93 -29.42
N ALA A 627 5.41 -38.06 -30.72
CA ALA A 627 5.78 -37.04 -31.71
C ALA A 627 5.18 -35.66 -31.39
N GLN A 628 3.96 -35.62 -30.83
CA GLN A 628 3.29 -34.38 -30.44
C GLN A 628 3.95 -33.73 -29.21
N GLU A 629 4.31 -34.50 -28.20
CA GLU A 629 5.05 -34.01 -27.03
C GLU A 629 6.43 -33.48 -27.45
N HIS A 630 7.14 -34.22 -28.31
CA HIS A 630 8.44 -33.80 -28.83
C HIS A 630 8.36 -32.47 -29.59
N GLU A 631 7.32 -32.30 -30.41
CA GLU A 631 7.07 -31.06 -31.14
C GLU A 631 6.75 -29.88 -30.19
N LEU A 632 5.95 -30.10 -29.13
CA LEU A 632 5.69 -29.09 -28.10
C LEU A 632 6.99 -28.66 -27.38
N VAL A 633 7.85 -29.61 -27.01
CA VAL A 633 9.15 -29.30 -26.38
C VAL A 633 10.02 -28.45 -27.32
N ARG A 634 10.07 -28.80 -28.62
CA ARG A 634 10.78 -28.02 -29.64
C ARG A 634 10.24 -26.60 -29.74
N MET A 635 8.92 -26.43 -29.85
CA MET A 635 8.28 -25.12 -29.94
C MET A 635 8.52 -24.27 -28.69
N ILE A 636 8.45 -24.87 -27.49
CA ILE A 636 8.77 -24.19 -26.23
C ILE A 636 10.22 -23.70 -26.23
N ALA A 637 11.18 -24.55 -26.59
CA ALA A 637 12.59 -24.20 -26.65
C ALA A 637 12.86 -23.03 -27.63
N GLU A 638 12.23 -23.05 -28.80
CA GLU A 638 12.33 -21.98 -29.80
C GLU A 638 11.73 -20.66 -29.31
N ARG A 639 10.56 -20.70 -28.67
CA ARG A 639 9.93 -19.49 -28.10
C ARG A 639 10.74 -18.91 -26.96
N LEU A 640 11.33 -19.74 -26.10
CA LEU A 640 12.23 -19.29 -25.04
C LEU A 640 13.47 -18.60 -25.62
N ALA A 641 14.13 -19.25 -26.60
CA ALA A 641 15.29 -18.69 -27.28
C ALA A 641 14.97 -17.35 -27.95
N HIS A 642 13.84 -17.25 -28.65
CA HIS A 642 13.39 -16.00 -29.28
C HIS A 642 13.00 -14.94 -28.24
N GLY A 643 12.31 -15.34 -27.18
CA GLY A 643 11.84 -14.47 -26.10
C GLY A 643 12.98 -13.80 -25.33
N LEU A 644 14.11 -14.49 -25.17
CA LEU A 644 15.30 -14.00 -24.48
C LEU A 644 16.22 -13.13 -25.33
N LYS A 645 16.10 -13.14 -26.67
CA LYS A 645 16.85 -12.22 -27.56
C LYS A 645 16.59 -10.76 -27.18
N LYS A 646 17.52 -9.86 -27.56
CA LYS A 646 17.37 -8.41 -27.34
C LYS A 646 16.04 -7.93 -27.93
N GLY A 647 15.17 -7.42 -27.07
CA GLY A 647 13.84 -6.94 -27.47
C GLY A 647 12.79 -8.04 -27.68
N GLY A 648 13.07 -9.30 -27.34
CA GLY A 648 12.08 -10.38 -27.22
C GLY A 648 11.12 -10.17 -26.04
N PHE A 649 10.05 -10.97 -25.95
CA PHE A 649 8.98 -10.72 -24.97
C PHE A 649 9.43 -10.95 -23.52
N LEU A 650 10.25 -11.96 -23.24
CA LEU A 650 10.85 -12.20 -21.93
C LEU A 650 11.86 -11.10 -21.60
N SER A 651 12.75 -10.77 -22.54
CA SER A 651 13.71 -9.67 -22.39
C SER A 651 13.03 -8.33 -22.07
N ARG A 652 11.90 -8.02 -22.73
CA ARG A 652 11.08 -6.83 -22.44
C ARG A 652 10.44 -6.86 -21.06
N TYR A 653 9.86 -7.99 -20.66
CA TYR A 653 9.28 -8.16 -19.33
C TYR A 653 10.34 -7.93 -18.24
N LEU A 654 11.50 -8.56 -18.43
CA LEU A 654 12.66 -8.46 -17.56
C LEU A 654 13.22 -7.03 -17.47
N SER A 655 13.33 -6.32 -18.60
CA SER A 655 13.90 -4.95 -18.63
C SER A 655 13.14 -3.90 -17.82
N SER A 656 11.92 -4.22 -17.37
CA SER A 656 11.03 -3.32 -16.62
C SER A 656 10.80 -3.77 -15.18
N ARG A 657 11.65 -4.64 -14.63
CA ARG A 657 11.57 -5.18 -13.26
C ARG A 657 12.97 -5.22 -12.65
N CYS A 658 13.05 -5.27 -11.32
CA CYS A 658 14.33 -5.54 -10.66
C CYS A 658 14.73 -6.97 -10.99
N ILE A 659 15.92 -7.11 -11.56
CA ILE A 659 16.57 -8.40 -11.76
C ILE A 659 17.90 -8.25 -11.07
N GLU A 660 18.24 -9.23 -10.24
CA GLU A 660 19.60 -9.35 -9.73
C GLU A 660 20.53 -9.54 -10.94
N ASP A 661 21.36 -8.53 -11.19
CA ASP A 661 22.45 -8.62 -12.16
C ASP A 661 23.52 -9.55 -11.59
N ASP A 662 24.00 -10.43 -12.44
CA ASP A 662 25.05 -11.42 -12.23
C ASP A 662 26.33 -10.80 -11.61
N ASP A 663 27.04 -11.60 -10.80
CA ASP A 663 28.09 -11.31 -9.78
C ASP A 663 29.37 -10.56 -10.25
N ARG A 664 29.31 -9.76 -11.32
CA ARG A 664 30.48 -9.12 -11.95
C ARG A 664 31.01 -7.90 -11.22
N ARG A 665 30.38 -7.48 -10.12
CA ARG A 665 30.91 -6.41 -9.27
C ARG A 665 31.86 -7.00 -8.23
N PRO A 666 32.98 -6.32 -7.90
CA PRO A 666 33.91 -6.82 -6.89
C PRO A 666 33.18 -7.16 -5.58
N ALA A 667 33.66 -8.19 -4.89
CA ALA A 667 33.09 -8.60 -3.61
C ALA A 667 33.09 -7.41 -2.64
N ILE A 668 31.96 -7.18 -1.98
CA ILE A 668 31.95 -6.31 -0.80
C ILE A 668 32.75 -7.06 0.27
N ALA A 669 33.64 -6.35 0.97
CA ALA A 669 34.41 -6.92 2.07
C ALA A 669 33.88 -6.39 3.42
N GLY A 670 34.08 -7.17 4.48
CA GLY A 670 33.76 -6.75 5.84
C GLY A 670 32.28 -6.90 6.22
N GLU A 671 31.83 -6.08 7.17
CA GLU A 671 30.50 -6.18 7.81
C GLU A 671 29.34 -6.02 6.84
N VAL A 672 29.49 -5.16 5.82
CA VAL A 672 28.47 -4.94 4.79
C VAL A 672 28.18 -6.21 3.99
N ALA A 673 29.20 -7.04 3.75
CA ALA A 673 29.05 -8.30 3.04
C ALA A 673 28.27 -9.34 3.86
N ALA A 674 28.57 -9.43 5.16
CA ALA A 674 27.85 -10.30 6.08
C ALA A 674 26.38 -9.87 6.23
N ARG A 675 26.13 -8.56 6.36
CA ARG A 675 24.78 -7.99 6.40
C ARG A 675 24.00 -8.30 5.12
N LEU A 676 24.62 -8.11 3.96
CA LEU A 676 23.99 -8.42 2.67
C LEU A 676 23.63 -9.91 2.57
N ALA A 677 24.54 -10.82 2.94
CA ALA A 677 24.29 -12.27 2.90
C ALA A 677 23.09 -12.68 3.77
N ASN A 678 22.99 -12.14 5.00
CA ASN A 678 21.85 -12.42 5.89
C ASN A 678 20.53 -11.88 5.30
N LEU A 679 20.53 -10.66 4.76
CA LEU A 679 19.34 -10.08 4.13
C LEU A 679 18.93 -10.86 2.87
N GLU A 680 19.88 -11.36 2.09
CA GLU A 680 19.63 -12.21 0.92
C GLU A 680 18.98 -13.55 1.33
N GLU A 681 19.45 -14.20 2.40
CA GLU A 681 18.85 -15.43 2.93
C GLU A 681 17.37 -15.22 3.32
N CYS A 682 17.05 -14.06 3.89
CA CYS A 682 15.69 -13.71 4.28
C CYS A 682 14.84 -13.11 3.16
N THR A 683 15.40 -12.86 1.97
CA THR A 683 14.70 -12.30 0.81
C THR A 683 14.20 -13.44 -0.08
N PRO A 684 12.92 -13.44 -0.53
CA PRO A 684 12.48 -14.42 -1.52
C PRO A 684 13.35 -14.38 -2.77
N ALA A 685 13.64 -15.54 -3.37
CA ALA A 685 14.45 -15.60 -4.59
C ALA A 685 13.86 -14.71 -5.69
N ALA A 686 14.59 -13.66 -6.05
CA ALA A 686 14.22 -12.79 -7.17
C ALA A 686 14.19 -13.59 -8.48
N LEU A 687 13.47 -13.08 -9.49
CA LEU A 687 13.61 -13.62 -10.84
C LEU A 687 15.01 -13.28 -11.37
N ARG A 688 15.93 -14.24 -11.32
CA ARG A 688 17.30 -14.04 -11.82
C ARG A 688 17.32 -14.14 -13.33
N ARG A 689 18.10 -13.28 -13.98
CA ARG A 689 18.28 -13.33 -15.45
C ARG A 689 18.83 -14.70 -15.89
N GLY A 690 19.76 -15.23 -15.10
CA GLY A 690 20.38 -16.53 -15.33
C GLY A 690 19.40 -17.71 -15.25
N GLU A 691 18.39 -17.67 -14.37
CA GLU A 691 17.40 -18.75 -14.23
C GLU A 691 16.63 -18.99 -15.53
N LEU A 692 16.13 -17.93 -16.17
CA LEU A 692 15.38 -18.06 -17.41
C LEU A 692 16.27 -18.52 -18.57
N VAL A 693 17.54 -18.10 -18.59
CA VAL A 693 18.53 -18.56 -19.58
C VAL A 693 18.86 -20.04 -19.36
N ALA A 694 19.03 -20.45 -18.10
CA ALA A 694 19.29 -21.84 -17.73
C ALA A 694 18.09 -22.74 -18.09
N LEU A 695 16.86 -22.33 -17.78
CA LEU A 695 15.65 -23.04 -18.19
C LEU A 695 15.55 -23.17 -19.72
N ALA A 696 15.82 -22.08 -20.45
CA ALA A 696 15.81 -22.12 -21.91
C ALA A 696 16.87 -23.08 -22.47
N THR A 697 18.07 -23.10 -21.87
CA THR A 697 19.14 -24.02 -22.24
C THR A 697 18.76 -25.47 -21.92
N ALA A 698 18.13 -25.71 -20.76
CA ALA A 698 17.67 -27.04 -20.37
C ALA A 698 16.62 -27.58 -21.35
N PHE A 699 15.64 -26.76 -21.75
CA PHE A 699 14.67 -27.15 -22.79
C PHE A 699 15.34 -27.44 -24.14
N GLN A 700 16.34 -26.64 -24.55
CA GLN A 700 17.10 -26.90 -25.77
C GLN A 700 17.84 -28.25 -25.72
N ASN A 701 18.46 -28.57 -24.59
CA ASN A 701 19.14 -29.86 -24.40
C ASN A 701 18.13 -31.02 -24.43
N SER A 702 16.96 -30.86 -23.78
CA SER A 702 15.91 -31.90 -23.78
C SER A 702 15.39 -32.25 -25.18
N VAL A 703 15.39 -31.31 -26.14
CA VAL A 703 15.05 -31.59 -27.55
C VAL A 703 16.03 -32.60 -28.16
N ALA A 704 17.33 -32.47 -27.86
CA ALA A 704 18.36 -33.36 -28.39
C ALA A 704 18.41 -34.71 -27.65
N GLU A 705 18.14 -34.71 -26.34
CA GLU A 705 18.35 -35.85 -25.46
C GLU A 705 17.12 -36.79 -25.36
N THR A 706 15.91 -36.33 -25.69
CA THR A 706 14.69 -37.13 -25.50
C THR A 706 14.29 -37.85 -26.79
N PRO A 707 14.43 -39.19 -26.88
CA PRO A 707 14.13 -39.93 -28.10
C PRO A 707 12.63 -39.88 -28.45
N GLN A 708 12.33 -39.63 -29.72
CA GLN A 708 10.98 -39.63 -30.27
C GLN A 708 10.53 -41.06 -30.60
N ALA A 709 9.30 -41.42 -30.21
CA ALA A 709 8.71 -42.72 -30.57
C ALA A 709 8.54 -42.84 -32.10
N ARG A 710 9.00 -43.96 -32.69
CA ARG A 710 8.99 -44.20 -34.15
C ARG A 710 7.62 -44.58 -34.74
N THR A 711 6.63 -44.88 -33.90
CA THR A 711 5.27 -45.30 -34.31
C THR A 711 4.23 -44.34 -33.75
N PRO A 712 3.21 -43.92 -34.54
CA PRO A 712 2.11 -43.10 -34.05
C PRO A 712 1.22 -43.92 -33.11
N GLY A 713 1.54 -43.89 -31.82
CA GLY A 713 0.67 -44.41 -30.78
C GLY A 713 -0.50 -43.45 -30.54
N THR A 714 -1.70 -43.99 -30.33
CA THR A 714 -2.86 -43.22 -29.88
C THR A 714 -2.53 -42.54 -28.55
N CYS A 715 -2.60 -41.21 -28.56
CA CYS A 715 -2.29 -40.35 -27.42
C CYS A 715 -3.34 -40.58 -26.31
N GLN A 716 -2.98 -41.27 -25.24
CA GLN A 716 -3.72 -41.13 -23.98
C GLN A 716 -3.33 -39.76 -23.37
N ALA A 717 -4.31 -39.04 -22.83
CA ALA A 717 -4.07 -37.80 -22.11
C ALA A 717 -3.02 -38.04 -21.01
N SER A 718 -1.84 -37.45 -21.19
CA SER A 718 -0.71 -37.57 -20.27
C SER A 718 -0.56 -36.26 -19.52
N LEU A 719 -0.30 -36.33 -18.22
CA LEU A 719 -0.05 -35.14 -17.40
C LEU A 719 1.09 -34.27 -17.98
N LEU A 720 2.06 -34.89 -18.66
CA LEU A 720 3.14 -34.19 -19.35
C LEU A 720 2.61 -33.39 -20.57
N ALA A 721 1.75 -34.01 -21.40
CA ALA A 721 1.15 -33.35 -22.55
C ALA A 721 0.33 -32.13 -22.13
N ASP A 722 -0.44 -32.22 -21.04
CA ASP A 722 -1.22 -31.09 -20.51
C ASP A 722 -0.34 -29.94 -20.01
N ARG A 723 0.73 -30.27 -19.27
CA ARG A 723 1.72 -29.28 -18.80
C ARG A 723 2.45 -28.62 -19.94
N LEU A 724 2.87 -29.38 -20.95
CA LEU A 724 3.52 -28.86 -22.16
C LEU A 724 2.56 -27.95 -22.93
N ALA A 725 1.30 -28.35 -23.12
CA ALA A 725 0.30 -27.54 -23.81
C ALA A 725 0.01 -26.22 -23.06
N THR A 726 -0.08 -26.26 -21.73
CA THR A 726 -0.27 -25.06 -20.91
C THR A 726 0.93 -24.12 -21.01
N LEU A 727 2.14 -24.66 -20.94
CA LEU A 727 3.36 -23.87 -21.05
C LEU A 727 3.53 -23.25 -22.44
N ASP A 728 3.31 -24.04 -23.50
CA ASP A 728 3.35 -23.59 -24.89
C ASP A 728 2.37 -22.44 -25.13
N LEU A 729 1.12 -22.61 -24.70
CA LEU A 729 0.06 -21.61 -24.83
C LEU A 729 0.41 -20.30 -24.10
N ALA A 730 0.93 -20.40 -22.88
CA ALA A 730 1.33 -19.22 -22.10
C ALA A 730 2.48 -18.46 -22.78
N LEU A 731 3.49 -19.17 -23.30
CA LEU A 731 4.61 -18.57 -24.02
C LEU A 731 4.18 -17.96 -25.37
N ALA A 732 3.30 -18.63 -26.12
CA ALA A 732 2.73 -18.11 -27.37
C ALA A 732 1.96 -16.81 -27.13
N HIS A 733 1.11 -16.76 -26.11
CA HIS A 733 0.41 -15.54 -25.71
C HIS A 733 1.36 -14.43 -25.27
N GLY A 734 2.42 -14.76 -24.51
CA GLY A 734 3.47 -13.81 -24.12
C GLY A 734 4.23 -13.22 -25.31
N ALA A 735 4.50 -14.03 -26.33
CA ALA A 735 5.08 -13.62 -27.62
C ALA A 735 4.11 -12.78 -28.47
N GLY A 736 2.82 -12.80 -28.13
CA GLY A 736 1.76 -12.09 -28.87
C GLY A 736 1.24 -12.86 -30.07
N GLU A 737 1.50 -14.17 -30.13
CA GLU A 737 0.97 -15.11 -31.11
C GLU A 737 -0.50 -15.44 -30.78
N GLY A 738 -1.31 -15.64 -31.82
CA GLY A 738 -2.69 -16.11 -31.67
C GLY A 738 -3.77 -15.18 -32.26
N ALA A 739 -4.80 -15.79 -32.85
CA ALA A 739 -5.95 -15.09 -33.41
C ALA A 739 -6.77 -14.31 -32.35
N GLN A 740 -6.60 -14.65 -31.07
CA GLN A 740 -7.30 -14.04 -29.96
C GLN A 740 -7.04 -12.53 -29.85
N ARG A 741 -5.81 -12.07 -30.12
CA ARG A 741 -5.48 -10.63 -30.05
C ARG A 741 -6.22 -9.80 -31.10
N ARG A 742 -6.37 -10.34 -32.31
CA ARG A 742 -7.15 -9.70 -33.38
C ARG A 742 -8.64 -9.67 -33.01
N ARG A 743 -9.18 -10.78 -32.49
CA ARG A 743 -10.56 -10.85 -32.00
C ARG A 743 -10.82 -9.88 -30.85
N GLU A 744 -9.91 -9.78 -29.88
CA GLU A 744 -10.00 -8.84 -28.77
C GLU A 744 -10.00 -7.38 -29.23
N ARG A 745 -9.16 -7.00 -30.21
CA ARG A 745 -9.16 -5.64 -30.78
C ARG A 745 -10.47 -5.30 -31.49
N VAL A 746 -10.98 -6.22 -32.31
CA VAL A 746 -12.27 -6.02 -33.00
C VAL A 746 -13.39 -5.90 -31.98
N SER A 747 -13.42 -6.80 -30.99
CA SER A 747 -14.35 -6.73 -29.86
C SER A 747 -14.23 -5.39 -29.13
N LEU A 748 -13.03 -4.87 -28.90
CA LEU A 748 -12.83 -3.60 -28.20
C LEU A 748 -13.46 -2.44 -28.99
N CYS A 749 -13.25 -2.39 -30.30
CA CYS A 749 -13.86 -1.38 -31.17
C CYS A 749 -15.40 -1.47 -31.16
N LEU A 750 -15.94 -2.69 -31.25
CA LEU A 750 -17.38 -2.93 -31.23
C LEU A 750 -18.03 -2.51 -29.90
N TRP A 751 -17.35 -2.77 -28.78
CA TRP A 751 -17.88 -2.51 -27.44
C TRP A 751 -17.53 -1.13 -26.89
N ALA A 752 -16.61 -0.39 -27.50
CA ALA A 752 -16.25 0.97 -27.07
C ALA A 752 -17.46 1.92 -27.14
N LEU A 753 -18.21 1.92 -28.25
CA LEU A 753 -19.38 2.80 -28.41
C LEU A 753 -20.52 2.45 -27.42
N PRO A 754 -20.97 1.19 -27.28
CA PRO A 754 -21.92 0.81 -26.23
C PRO A 754 -21.45 1.19 -24.83
N PHE A 755 -20.15 1.05 -24.54
CA PHE A 755 -19.59 1.43 -23.26
C PHE A 755 -19.70 2.95 -23.01
N LEU A 756 -19.49 3.80 -24.01
CA LEU A 756 -19.60 5.25 -23.86
C LEU A 756 -21.02 5.71 -23.47
N LEU A 757 -22.05 5.01 -23.95
CA LEU A 757 -23.43 5.21 -23.49
C LEU A 757 -23.64 4.63 -22.08
N PHE A 758 -23.17 3.39 -21.88
CA PHE A 758 -23.35 2.65 -20.64
C PHE A 758 -22.76 3.35 -19.42
N GLN A 759 -21.58 3.95 -19.54
CA GLN A 759 -20.90 4.62 -18.42
C GLN A 759 -21.70 5.75 -17.80
N LEU A 760 -22.68 6.34 -18.51
CA LEU A 760 -23.57 7.35 -17.95
C LEU A 760 -24.48 6.80 -16.86
N ILE A 761 -24.93 5.55 -16.99
CA ILE A 761 -25.87 4.90 -16.07
C ILE A 761 -25.37 4.98 -14.61
N PRO A 762 -24.15 4.52 -14.26
CA PRO A 762 -23.68 4.59 -12.90
C PRO A 762 -23.51 6.02 -12.38
N TYR A 763 -23.14 6.97 -13.23
CA TYR A 763 -23.00 8.39 -12.84
C TYR A 763 -24.34 9.01 -12.48
N TYR A 764 -25.34 8.91 -13.35
CA TYR A 764 -26.68 9.44 -13.06
C TYR A 764 -27.31 8.74 -11.87
N LYS A 765 -27.18 7.41 -11.77
CA LYS A 765 -27.64 6.65 -10.60
C LYS A 765 -26.98 7.13 -9.31
N GLY A 766 -25.66 7.39 -9.35
CA GLY A 766 -24.91 7.92 -8.22
C GLY A 766 -25.40 9.31 -7.81
N LEU A 767 -25.53 10.21 -8.78
CA LEU A 767 -26.03 11.58 -8.59
C LEU A 767 -27.45 11.60 -8.02
N VAL A 768 -28.39 10.87 -8.62
CA VAL A 768 -29.78 10.80 -8.15
C VAL A 768 -29.84 10.30 -6.71
N ARG A 769 -29.12 9.22 -6.39
CA ARG A 769 -29.08 8.68 -5.03
C ARG A 769 -28.48 9.67 -4.02
N TRP A 770 -27.49 10.46 -4.43
CA TRP A 770 -26.91 11.52 -3.60
C TRP A 770 -27.93 12.65 -3.36
N ILE A 771 -28.60 13.14 -4.41
CA ILE A 771 -29.65 14.18 -4.32
C ILE A 771 -30.80 13.74 -3.40
N VAL A 772 -31.24 12.49 -3.53
CA VAL A 772 -32.35 11.92 -2.74
C VAL A 772 -31.92 11.60 -1.29
N GLY A 773 -30.63 11.73 -0.96
CA GLY A 773 -30.10 11.41 0.37
C GLY A 773 -30.12 9.91 0.69
N SER A 774 -30.28 9.05 -0.32
CA SER A 774 -30.24 7.61 -0.14
C SER A 774 -28.81 7.16 0.16
N ARG A 775 -28.51 6.95 1.45
CA ARG A 775 -27.23 6.38 1.86
C ARG A 775 -27.20 4.89 1.56
N GLN A 776 -26.10 4.41 0.99
CA GLN A 776 -25.88 2.98 0.84
C GLN A 776 -25.70 2.39 2.25
N ARG A 777 -26.73 1.70 2.76
CA ARG A 777 -26.74 1.14 4.13
C ARG A 777 -25.92 -0.16 4.27
N HIS A 778 -25.51 -0.75 3.15
CA HIS A 778 -24.78 -2.02 3.10
C HIS A 778 -23.63 -1.89 2.12
N TRP A 779 -22.46 -2.39 2.52
CA TRP A 779 -21.32 -2.51 1.63
C TRP A 779 -21.58 -3.67 0.64
N GLU A 780 -22.01 -3.33 -0.59
CA GLU A 780 -22.11 -4.31 -1.67
C GLU A 780 -20.74 -4.47 -2.33
N LYS A 781 -20.10 -5.59 -2.03
CA LYS A 781 -18.79 -5.90 -2.59
C LYS A 781 -18.89 -6.33 -4.05
N THR A 782 -17.92 -5.92 -4.87
CA THR A 782 -17.80 -6.36 -6.26
C THR A 782 -17.43 -7.86 -6.30
N PRO A 783 -18.19 -8.70 -7.02
CA PRO A 783 -17.86 -10.11 -7.20
C PRO A 783 -16.47 -10.28 -7.79
N ARG A 784 -15.71 -11.25 -7.28
CA ARG A 784 -14.39 -11.61 -7.78
C ARG A 784 -14.47 -12.80 -8.72
N THR A 785 -13.53 -12.88 -9.65
CA THR A 785 -13.26 -14.11 -10.39
C THR A 785 -12.13 -14.85 -9.70
N HIS A 786 -12.05 -16.18 -9.84
CA HIS A 786 -10.91 -16.92 -9.33
C HIS A 786 -9.62 -16.31 -9.90
N LYS A 787 -8.72 -15.86 -9.02
CA LYS A 787 -7.33 -15.72 -9.42
C LYS A 787 -6.83 -17.15 -9.57
N GLY A 788 -6.64 -17.62 -10.80
CA GLY A 788 -6.08 -18.95 -11.00
C GLY A 788 -4.75 -19.06 -10.26
N ALA A 789 -4.75 -19.77 -9.12
CA ALA A 789 -3.63 -20.62 -8.78
C ALA A 789 -3.86 -21.87 -9.63
N THR A 790 -3.34 -21.84 -10.87
CA THR A 790 -3.41 -22.95 -11.83
C THR A 790 -4.82 -23.36 -12.28
N TRP A 791 -4.94 -23.75 -13.55
CA TRP A 791 -5.72 -24.95 -13.83
C TRP A 791 -5.03 -26.05 -13.01
N LEU A 792 -5.55 -26.35 -11.81
CA LEU A 792 -5.05 -27.44 -10.95
C LEU A 792 -5.08 -28.76 -11.72
#